data_AF-A0A7C3ZCG7-F1
#
_entry.id   AF-A0A7C3ZCG7-F1
#
_cell.length_a   1.000
_cell.length_b   1.000
_cell.length_c   1.000
_cell.angle_alpha   90.00
_cell.angle_beta   90.00
_cell.angle_gamma   90.00
#
_symmetry.space_group_name_H-M   'P 1'
#
loop_
_entity.id
_entity.type
_entity.pdbx_description
1 polymer ?
#
loop_
_entity_poly.entity_id
_entity_poly.type
_entity_poly.pdbx_seq_one_letter_code
_entity_poly.pdbx_strand_id
1 'polypeptide(L)'
;MSKAKSELNIESNNPIILRKNFSKIKKVINNPNLLEVQRKSYERFLQKDLPQDKRLNNGLEGVFKSVFPIEGLNKNFSLEFKGYTIGEPKYSIFECKQKGLTYSASLKVLFDLVTFEPNINPNDKDSQRDIKDIKEQEIYFGEIPLMTHNGSFVINGIERVIVSQLQRSPGVFYDSDKIRSHAQGKPFYTARIIPYRGSWLDFEFDQRDMIFVRIDRKRKFPATILLKAVGYSKEEILGSFYQLETFRIEGGKYFRKMPKDFLVFTRTYEDITNPKTGEVIIKKNRRITKHLINKLEEAGIEFLPCEESDIIGKYLAEDVIVGKEVVAKSAHPVNQALLESFSSTGVSEFKVYFIDNINVSSSVLETILSDKVNTKEEAVIDIYKRMRPGEPPNLSSASSYFENMFFNPERYDLSEVGRLKINNKLGLDKSLNDRVLSPDDILNVLKYLMELKDGRGSIDDIDHLGNRRVKSVGELLENQFRIGLVRMERAIKERMTAQKLDSLMPNDLINPKPVNSLMKEFFGRSQLSQFMDQTNPLSEVTHKRRLSALGPGGLTRERAGFEVRDVHPTHYGRICPIETPEGPNIGLIASLSSYARVNEYGFIETPYRKVKVTENGAEVTDEVDFLTAMEEEKYVIAQANAEIDKNGYLKHELIPVRRSGETVMVYPNEVDYIDVSPMQLVSVAT
;
A
#
# COMPACT_ATOMS: atom_id res chain seq x y z
N MET A 1 -42.66 -37.20 -18.09
CA MET A 1 -41.29 -37.69 -18.40
C MET A 1 -40.85 -37.38 -19.83
N SER A 2 -41.66 -37.61 -20.87
CA SER A 2 -41.26 -37.29 -22.27
C SER A 2 -40.99 -35.80 -22.51
N LYS A 3 -41.81 -34.91 -21.93
CA LYS A 3 -41.66 -33.45 -22.04
C LYS A 3 -40.36 -32.91 -21.41
N ALA A 4 -39.91 -33.52 -20.32
CA ALA A 4 -38.64 -33.17 -19.66
C ALA A 4 -37.43 -33.71 -20.42
N LYS A 5 -37.57 -34.83 -21.16
CA LYS A 5 -36.50 -35.37 -22.01
C LYS A 5 -36.29 -34.54 -23.28
N SER A 6 -37.36 -33.96 -23.86
CA SER A 6 -37.26 -33.13 -25.07
C SER A 6 -36.66 -31.75 -24.81
N GLU A 7 -36.84 -31.17 -23.62
CA GLU A 7 -36.28 -29.85 -23.28
C GLU A 7 -34.78 -29.91 -22.94
N LEU A 8 -34.23 -31.09 -22.63
CA LEU A 8 -32.87 -31.23 -22.10
C LEU A 8 -31.84 -31.80 -23.09
N ASN A 9 -32.23 -32.24 -24.29
CA ASN A 9 -31.29 -32.69 -25.36
C ASN A 9 -30.19 -33.67 -24.89
N ILE A 10 -30.54 -34.65 -24.02
CA ILE A 10 -29.58 -35.64 -23.48
C ILE A 10 -29.91 -37.05 -23.98
N GLU A 11 -29.05 -37.59 -24.84
CA GLU A 11 -29.06 -38.98 -25.34
C GLU A 11 -28.38 -39.98 -24.37
N SER A 12 -28.71 -39.96 -23.07
CA SER A 12 -28.10 -40.92 -22.11
C SER A 12 -29.10 -41.88 -21.47
N ASN A 13 -28.72 -43.17 -21.42
CA ASN A 13 -29.48 -44.29 -20.86
C ASN A 13 -29.47 -44.38 -19.32
N ASN A 14 -29.03 -43.33 -18.60
CA ASN A 14 -29.07 -43.32 -17.14
C ASN A 14 -30.44 -42.84 -16.62
N PRO A 15 -30.97 -43.42 -15.53
CA PRO A 15 -32.20 -42.94 -14.92
C PRO A 15 -32.01 -41.49 -14.45
N ILE A 16 -32.78 -40.58 -15.04
CA ILE A 16 -32.77 -39.17 -14.69
C ILE A 16 -33.38 -39.03 -13.29
N ILE A 17 -32.53 -38.83 -12.28
CA ILE A 17 -32.97 -38.49 -10.92
C ILE A 17 -33.37 -37.01 -10.94
N LEU A 18 -34.68 -36.74 -10.94
CA LEU A 18 -35.21 -35.39 -10.83
C LEU A 18 -35.20 -34.95 -9.36
N ARG A 19 -34.34 -34.00 -9.00
CA ARG A 19 -34.32 -33.37 -7.67
C ARG A 19 -35.41 -32.29 -7.59
N LYS A 20 -36.35 -32.43 -6.65
CA LYS A 20 -37.36 -31.40 -6.36
C LYS A 20 -36.69 -30.22 -5.64
N ASN A 21 -36.80 -29.02 -6.20
CA ASN A 21 -36.25 -27.79 -5.63
C ASN A 21 -37.38 -26.97 -4.95
N PHE A 22 -37.17 -26.55 -3.70
CA PHE A 22 -38.12 -25.76 -2.91
C PHE A 22 -37.78 -24.26 -2.87
N SER A 23 -36.75 -23.82 -3.61
CA SER A 23 -36.37 -22.40 -3.68
C SER A 23 -37.53 -21.55 -4.17
N LYS A 24 -37.85 -20.50 -3.41
CA LYS A 24 -38.81 -19.46 -3.80
C LYS A 24 -38.14 -18.28 -4.48
N ILE A 25 -36.83 -18.11 -4.25
CA ILE A 25 -36.03 -17.03 -4.82
C ILE A 25 -35.56 -17.47 -6.21
N LYS A 26 -35.75 -16.60 -7.20
CA LYS A 26 -35.28 -16.79 -8.58
C LYS A 26 -33.76 -16.86 -8.59
N LYS A 27 -33.19 -17.86 -9.25
CA LYS A 27 -31.74 -17.94 -9.49
C LYS A 27 -31.38 -16.99 -10.63
N VAL A 28 -30.65 -15.92 -10.33
CA VAL A 28 -30.28 -14.88 -11.31
C VAL A 28 -28.91 -15.14 -11.94
N ILE A 29 -27.96 -15.68 -11.16
CA ILE A 29 -26.61 -16.01 -11.63
C ILE A 29 -26.28 -17.49 -11.38
N ASN A 30 -25.51 -18.09 -12.29
CA ASN A 30 -24.97 -19.44 -12.12
C ASN A 30 -23.79 -19.45 -11.15
N ASN A 31 -23.53 -20.63 -10.56
CA ASN A 31 -22.39 -20.79 -9.67
C ASN A 31 -21.10 -20.59 -10.49
N PRO A 32 -20.13 -19.80 -10.00
CA PRO A 32 -18.88 -19.59 -10.71
C PRO A 32 -18.03 -20.85 -10.76
N ASN A 33 -17.04 -20.89 -11.67
CA ASN A 33 -16.05 -21.95 -11.65
C ASN A 33 -15.19 -21.83 -10.39
N LEU A 34 -15.31 -22.81 -9.51
CA LEU A 34 -14.74 -22.79 -8.17
C LEU A 34 -13.21 -22.81 -8.14
N LEU A 35 -12.56 -23.25 -9.23
CA LEU A 35 -11.11 -23.40 -9.35
C LEU A 35 -10.45 -22.33 -10.23
N GLU A 36 -11.25 -21.41 -10.78
CA GLU A 36 -10.83 -20.44 -11.78
C GLU A 36 -9.75 -19.49 -11.26
N VAL A 37 -9.84 -19.05 -10.00
CA VAL A 37 -8.88 -18.13 -9.38
C VAL A 37 -7.46 -18.68 -9.44
N GLN A 38 -7.27 -19.95 -9.06
CA GLN A 38 -5.95 -20.59 -9.06
C GLN A 38 -5.41 -20.78 -10.48
N ARG A 39 -6.27 -21.27 -11.38
CA ARG A 39 -5.88 -21.54 -12.78
C ARG A 39 -5.51 -20.27 -13.53
N LYS A 40 -6.39 -19.27 -13.55
CA LYS A 40 -6.14 -17.99 -14.22
C LYS A 40 -4.90 -17.30 -13.66
N SER A 41 -4.69 -17.35 -12.34
CA SER A 41 -3.50 -16.77 -11.74
C SER A 41 -2.21 -17.44 -12.22
N TYR A 42 -2.21 -18.76 -12.35
CA TYR A 42 -1.01 -19.49 -12.76
C TYR A 42 -0.76 -19.38 -14.28
N GLU A 43 -1.83 -19.37 -15.07
CA GLU A 43 -1.79 -19.07 -16.52
C GLU A 43 -1.20 -17.67 -16.77
N ARG A 44 -1.63 -16.65 -16.03
CA ARG A 44 -1.07 -15.28 -16.08
C ARG A 44 0.40 -15.22 -15.67
N PHE A 45 0.83 -16.07 -14.74
CA PHE A 45 2.23 -16.13 -14.33
C PHE A 45 3.13 -16.72 -15.42
N LEU A 46 2.70 -17.82 -16.06
CA LEU A 46 3.50 -18.52 -17.06
C LEU A 46 3.42 -17.91 -18.47
N GLN A 47 2.27 -17.35 -18.85
CA GLN A 47 1.96 -16.87 -20.21
C GLN A 47 2.42 -17.83 -21.32
N LYS A 48 2.34 -19.15 -21.06
CA LYS A 48 2.93 -20.20 -21.90
C LYS A 48 2.37 -20.20 -23.32
N ASP A 49 1.06 -19.99 -23.44
CA ASP A 49 0.32 -20.11 -24.69
C ASP A 49 0.30 -18.79 -25.50
N LEU A 50 0.95 -17.73 -25.00
CA LEU A 50 1.06 -16.44 -25.67
C LEU A 50 2.40 -16.33 -26.43
N PRO A 51 2.36 -15.89 -27.71
CA PRO A 51 3.53 -15.43 -28.43
C PRO A 51 4.27 -14.33 -27.65
N GLN A 52 5.60 -14.28 -27.78
CA GLN A 52 6.46 -13.39 -27.00
C GLN A 52 6.08 -11.91 -27.12
N ASP A 53 5.68 -11.46 -28.31
CA ASP A 53 5.23 -10.09 -28.62
C ASP A 53 3.88 -9.73 -27.96
N LYS A 54 3.07 -10.73 -27.62
CA LYS A 54 1.75 -10.55 -26.98
C LYS A 54 1.79 -10.74 -25.47
N ARG A 55 2.95 -11.03 -24.88
CA ARG A 55 3.08 -11.21 -23.43
C ARG A 55 2.96 -9.88 -22.71
N LEU A 56 2.13 -9.86 -21.68
CA LEU A 56 1.97 -8.72 -20.79
C LEU A 56 3.19 -8.63 -19.87
N ASN A 57 3.50 -7.42 -19.40
CA ASN A 57 4.60 -7.16 -18.47
C ASN A 57 4.27 -7.60 -17.03
N ASN A 58 3.92 -8.87 -16.84
CA ASN A 58 3.58 -9.51 -15.57
C ASN A 58 4.09 -10.97 -15.53
N GLY A 59 4.00 -11.63 -14.38
CA GLY A 59 4.46 -13.01 -14.25
C GLY A 59 5.96 -13.15 -14.56
N LEU A 60 6.35 -14.22 -15.25
CA LEU A 60 7.75 -14.45 -15.63
C LEU A 60 8.33 -13.31 -16.48
N GLU A 61 7.56 -12.83 -17.46
CA GLU A 61 7.97 -11.74 -18.36
C GLU A 61 8.31 -10.47 -17.58
N GLY A 62 7.41 -10.06 -16.69
CA GLY A 62 7.60 -8.88 -15.85
C GLY A 62 8.75 -9.02 -14.84
N VAL A 63 9.01 -10.24 -14.36
CA VAL A 63 10.14 -10.48 -13.45
C VAL A 63 11.47 -10.37 -14.16
N PHE A 64 11.61 -10.95 -15.36
CA PHE A 64 12.85 -10.80 -16.13
C PHE A 64 13.08 -9.34 -16.52
N LYS A 65 12.09 -8.65 -17.09
CA LYS A 65 12.19 -7.24 -17.49
C LYS A 65 12.50 -6.28 -16.33
N SER A 66 12.20 -6.66 -15.10
CA SER A 66 12.49 -5.81 -13.93
C SER A 66 13.91 -5.95 -13.37
N VAL A 67 14.63 -7.00 -13.76
CA VAL A 67 16.01 -7.25 -13.29
C VAL A 67 17.01 -7.02 -14.42
N PHE A 68 16.61 -7.30 -15.66
CA PHE A 68 17.39 -7.05 -16.86
C PHE A 68 16.94 -5.74 -17.52
N PRO A 69 17.86 -4.96 -18.12
CA PRO A 69 19.25 -5.31 -18.39
C PRO A 69 20.18 -5.23 -17.18
N ILE A 70 21.17 -6.12 -17.15
CA ILE A 70 22.23 -6.11 -16.12
C ILE A 70 23.49 -5.55 -16.75
N GLU A 71 23.86 -4.33 -16.35
CA GLU A 71 25.12 -3.70 -16.76
C GLU A 71 26.27 -4.06 -15.82
N GLY A 72 27.47 -4.26 -16.39
CA GLY A 72 28.71 -4.39 -15.64
C GLY A 72 29.15 -3.08 -14.97
N LEU A 73 30.02 -3.14 -13.96
CA LEU A 73 30.46 -1.94 -13.20
C LEU A 73 31.08 -0.85 -14.09
N ASN A 74 31.84 -1.26 -15.11
CA ASN A 74 32.49 -0.34 -16.05
C ASN A 74 31.58 0.02 -17.24
N LYS A 75 30.33 -0.48 -17.27
CA LYS A 75 29.35 -0.29 -18.36
C LYS A 75 29.79 -0.78 -19.75
N ASN A 76 30.86 -1.57 -19.84
CA ASN A 76 31.35 -2.16 -21.09
C ASN A 76 30.48 -3.31 -21.60
N PHE A 77 29.66 -3.92 -20.73
CA PHE A 77 28.74 -4.99 -21.10
C PHE A 77 27.35 -4.75 -20.54
N SER A 78 26.36 -5.16 -21.31
CA SER A 78 24.98 -5.30 -20.88
C SER A 78 24.51 -6.72 -21.20
N LEU A 79 23.95 -7.41 -20.20
CA LEU A 79 23.23 -8.66 -20.42
C LEU A 79 21.74 -8.33 -20.50
N GLU A 80 21.13 -8.60 -21.63
CA GLU A 80 19.73 -8.27 -21.93
C GLU A 80 18.87 -9.53 -21.99
N PHE A 81 17.65 -9.43 -21.47
CA PHE A 81 16.64 -10.47 -21.61
C PHE A 81 15.85 -10.27 -22.91
N LYS A 82 15.77 -11.29 -23.77
CA LYS A 82 14.95 -11.25 -24.98
C LYS A 82 13.60 -11.93 -24.77
N GLY A 83 13.59 -13.17 -24.27
CA GLY A 83 12.37 -13.96 -24.14
C GLY A 83 12.60 -15.30 -23.47
N TYR A 84 11.53 -16.08 -23.31
CA TYR A 84 11.61 -17.44 -22.74
C TYR A 84 10.62 -18.40 -23.39
N THR A 85 10.97 -19.69 -23.33
CA THR A 85 10.19 -20.81 -23.83
C THR A 85 9.98 -21.83 -22.72
N ILE A 86 8.74 -22.28 -22.54
CA ILE A 86 8.39 -23.36 -21.62
C ILE A 86 8.11 -24.61 -22.46
N GLY A 87 8.91 -25.65 -22.25
CA GLY A 87 8.79 -26.91 -22.95
C GLY A 87 7.54 -27.71 -22.57
N GLU A 88 7.47 -28.92 -23.10
CA GLU A 88 6.48 -29.91 -22.70
C GLU A 88 6.96 -30.71 -21.47
N PRO A 89 6.02 -31.17 -20.62
CA PRO A 89 6.38 -32.04 -19.52
C PRO A 89 6.89 -33.40 -20.05
N LYS A 90 7.99 -33.88 -19.48
CA LYS A 90 8.61 -35.16 -19.87
C LYS A 90 7.75 -36.38 -19.55
N TYR A 91 6.90 -36.26 -18.54
CA TYR A 91 6.06 -37.33 -18.01
C TYR A 91 4.64 -36.82 -17.78
N SER A 92 3.67 -37.71 -17.91
CA SER A 92 2.29 -37.42 -17.53
C SER A 92 2.12 -37.29 -16.01
N ILE A 93 1.02 -36.66 -15.58
CA ILE A 93 0.64 -36.55 -14.17
C ILE A 93 0.61 -37.93 -13.48
N PHE A 94 0.10 -38.95 -14.17
CA PHE A 94 0.01 -40.31 -13.66
C PHE A 94 1.39 -40.94 -13.43
N GLU A 95 2.28 -40.83 -14.41
CA GLU A 95 3.66 -41.34 -14.29
C GLU A 95 4.43 -40.62 -13.19
N CYS A 96 4.26 -39.30 -13.05
CA CYS A 96 4.90 -38.54 -11.97
C CYS A 96 4.47 -39.06 -10.60
N LYS A 97 3.18 -39.34 -10.39
CA LYS A 97 2.67 -39.93 -9.14
C LYS A 97 3.27 -41.30 -8.89
N GLN A 98 3.27 -42.18 -9.89
CA GLN A 98 3.75 -43.56 -9.74
C GLN A 98 5.27 -43.63 -9.50
N LYS A 99 6.06 -42.79 -10.19
CA LYS A 99 7.52 -42.77 -10.12
C LYS A 99 8.08 -41.87 -9.01
N GLY A 100 7.24 -41.17 -8.25
CA GLY A 100 7.71 -40.22 -7.24
C GLY A 100 8.36 -38.96 -7.82
N LEU A 101 8.01 -38.56 -9.04
CA LEU A 101 8.61 -37.41 -9.75
C LEU A 101 7.76 -36.15 -9.62
N THR A 102 8.36 -35.00 -9.90
CA THR A 102 7.65 -33.72 -10.01
C THR A 102 7.10 -33.56 -11.42
N TYR A 103 5.84 -33.12 -11.55
CA TYR A 103 5.26 -32.75 -12.84
C TYR A 103 5.71 -31.34 -13.21
N SER A 104 6.67 -31.24 -14.14
CA SER A 104 7.37 -30.01 -14.49
C SER A 104 7.68 -29.94 -15.99
N ALA A 105 7.94 -28.72 -16.47
CA ALA A 105 8.44 -28.45 -17.82
C ALA A 105 9.76 -27.67 -17.78
N SER A 106 10.59 -27.85 -18.81
CA SER A 106 11.85 -27.11 -18.94
C SER A 106 11.61 -25.64 -19.26
N LEU A 107 12.18 -24.74 -18.47
CA LEU A 107 12.26 -23.32 -18.79
C LEU A 107 13.60 -23.04 -19.49
N LYS A 108 13.53 -22.44 -20.68
CA LYS A 108 14.68 -21.91 -21.39
C LYS A 108 14.51 -20.43 -21.62
N VAL A 109 15.59 -19.66 -21.52
CA VAL A 109 15.57 -18.21 -21.59
C VAL A 109 16.63 -17.73 -22.57
N LEU A 110 16.26 -16.83 -23.47
CA LEU A 110 17.11 -16.22 -24.48
C LEU A 110 17.68 -14.91 -23.95
N PHE A 111 19.01 -14.81 -23.97
CA PHE A 111 19.75 -13.62 -23.52
C PHE A 111 20.71 -13.13 -24.59
N ASP A 112 20.89 -11.82 -24.64
CA ASP A 112 21.94 -11.15 -25.42
C ASP A 112 23.01 -10.60 -24.49
N LEU A 113 24.26 -10.94 -24.74
CA LEU A 113 25.39 -10.21 -24.16
C LEU A 113 25.86 -9.16 -25.17
N VAL A 114 25.53 -7.91 -24.88
CA VAL A 114 25.94 -6.74 -25.68
C VAL A 114 27.25 -6.21 -25.10
N THR A 115 28.26 -6.10 -25.97
CA THR A 115 29.55 -5.48 -25.65
C THR A 115 29.61 -4.10 -26.29
N PHE A 116 29.95 -3.08 -25.51
CA PHE A 116 30.11 -1.72 -25.99
C PHE A 116 31.58 -1.40 -26.22
N GLU A 117 31.87 -0.50 -27.15
CA GLU A 117 33.20 0.07 -27.27
C GLU A 117 33.54 0.92 -26.02
N PRO A 118 34.79 0.87 -25.53
CA PRO A 118 35.20 1.69 -24.41
C PRO A 118 35.10 3.18 -24.79
N ASN A 119 34.25 3.92 -24.08
CA ASN A 119 33.99 5.34 -24.32
C ASN A 119 35.32 6.13 -24.31
N ILE A 120 35.66 6.77 -25.44
CA ILE A 120 36.91 7.53 -25.61
C ILE A 120 36.86 8.88 -24.85
N ASN A 121 35.67 9.39 -24.50
CA ASN A 121 35.50 10.64 -23.74
C ASN A 121 34.60 10.47 -22.50
N PRO A 122 35.14 10.56 -21.27
CA PRO A 122 34.39 10.35 -20.02
C PRO A 122 33.47 11.52 -19.59
N ASN A 123 33.42 12.63 -20.34
CA ASN A 123 32.65 13.84 -19.97
C ASN A 123 31.34 14.02 -20.75
N ASP A 124 31.05 13.20 -21.77
CA ASP A 124 29.78 13.26 -22.49
C ASP A 124 28.79 12.25 -21.91
N LYS A 125 27.69 12.73 -21.32
CA LYS A 125 26.66 11.88 -20.73
C LYS A 125 25.65 11.33 -21.74
N ASP A 126 25.66 11.87 -22.97
CA ASP A 126 24.70 11.60 -24.04
C ASP A 126 25.31 10.91 -25.28
N SER A 127 26.56 10.42 -25.21
CA SER A 127 27.10 9.63 -26.33
C SER A 127 26.35 8.28 -26.41
N GLN A 128 25.67 8.04 -27.53
CA GLN A 128 25.20 6.71 -27.89
C GLN A 128 26.40 5.77 -27.86
N ARG A 129 26.33 4.74 -27.02
CA ARG A 129 27.40 3.74 -26.90
C ARG A 129 27.38 2.88 -28.17
N ASP A 130 28.45 2.94 -28.94
CA ASP A 130 28.59 2.07 -30.11
C ASP A 130 28.70 0.60 -29.67
N ILE A 131 27.87 -0.24 -30.28
CA ILE A 131 27.81 -1.67 -30.01
C ILE A 131 28.97 -2.33 -30.76
N LYS A 132 29.89 -2.96 -30.03
CA LYS A 132 31.02 -3.71 -30.58
C LYS A 132 30.58 -5.10 -31.06
N ASP A 133 29.81 -5.81 -30.23
CA ASP A 133 29.43 -7.21 -30.48
C ASP A 133 28.15 -7.57 -29.71
N ILE A 134 27.34 -8.46 -30.27
CA ILE A 134 26.14 -9.03 -29.65
C ILE A 134 26.22 -10.55 -29.73
N LYS A 135 26.24 -11.20 -28.56
CA LYS A 135 26.25 -12.67 -28.46
C LYS A 135 24.92 -13.15 -27.89
N GLU A 136 24.07 -13.69 -28.75
CA GLU A 136 22.77 -14.28 -28.39
C GLU A 136 22.93 -15.75 -27.97
N GLN A 137 22.28 -16.17 -26.88
CA GLN A 137 22.29 -17.56 -26.44
C GLN A 137 21.02 -17.97 -25.67
N GLU A 138 20.45 -19.13 -26.03
CA GLU A 138 19.39 -19.80 -25.25
C GLU A 138 20.02 -20.60 -24.09
N ILE A 139 19.60 -20.30 -22.86
CA ILE A 139 20.11 -20.91 -21.63
C ILE A 139 19.01 -21.70 -20.94
N TYR A 140 19.31 -22.95 -20.58
CA TYR A 140 18.44 -23.76 -19.73
C TYR A 140 18.39 -23.21 -18.31
N PHE A 141 17.21 -22.78 -17.89
CA PHE A 141 17.00 -22.08 -16.61
C PHE A 141 16.47 -23.01 -15.51
N GLY A 142 16.21 -24.28 -15.82
CA GLY A 142 15.71 -25.28 -14.88
C GLY A 142 14.34 -25.83 -15.28
N GLU A 143 13.68 -26.48 -14.33
CA GLU A 143 12.32 -27.00 -14.51
C GLU A 143 11.34 -26.25 -13.61
N ILE A 144 10.20 -25.86 -14.17
CA ILE A 144 9.10 -25.22 -13.45
C ILE A 144 7.98 -26.24 -13.24
N PRO A 145 7.54 -26.50 -12.00
CA PRO A 145 6.39 -27.38 -11.72
C PRO A 145 5.12 -26.84 -12.38
N LEU A 146 4.40 -27.66 -13.13
CA LEU A 146 3.18 -27.25 -13.81
C LEU A 146 1.93 -27.53 -12.97
N MET A 147 0.91 -26.68 -13.14
CA MET A 147 -0.40 -26.89 -12.52
C MET A 147 -1.20 -27.93 -13.31
N THR A 148 -1.90 -28.81 -12.59
CA THR A 148 -2.85 -29.78 -13.18
C THR A 148 -4.15 -29.10 -13.60
N HIS A 149 -4.96 -29.78 -14.42
CA HIS A 149 -6.30 -29.30 -14.81
C HIS A 149 -7.23 -29.03 -13.61
N ASN A 150 -6.96 -29.65 -12.46
CA ASN A 150 -7.70 -29.51 -11.22
C ASN A 150 -7.12 -28.47 -10.26
N GLY A 151 -6.11 -27.68 -10.66
CA GLY A 151 -5.55 -26.63 -9.82
C GLY A 151 -4.62 -27.13 -8.70
N SER A 152 -4.03 -28.31 -8.85
CA SER A 152 -3.02 -28.87 -7.93
C SER A 152 -1.64 -28.95 -8.60
N PHE A 153 -0.61 -29.30 -7.84
CA PHE A 153 0.75 -29.55 -8.33
C PHE A 153 1.22 -30.92 -7.87
N VAL A 154 1.91 -31.67 -8.74
CA VAL A 154 2.55 -32.93 -8.33
C VAL A 154 4.02 -32.65 -8.03
N ILE A 155 4.40 -32.74 -6.76
CA ILE A 155 5.77 -32.53 -6.29
C ILE A 155 6.26 -33.82 -5.65
N ASN A 156 7.32 -34.42 -6.21
CA ASN A 156 7.88 -35.70 -5.76
C ASN A 156 6.81 -36.80 -5.64
N GLY A 157 5.92 -36.90 -6.62
CA GLY A 157 4.81 -37.87 -6.69
C GLY A 157 3.58 -37.53 -5.85
N ILE A 158 3.63 -36.50 -5.01
CA ILE A 158 2.53 -36.15 -4.10
C ILE A 158 1.81 -34.90 -4.61
N GLU A 159 0.47 -34.91 -4.56
CA GLU A 159 -0.32 -33.72 -4.88
C GLU A 159 -0.30 -32.68 -3.76
N ARG A 160 -0.03 -31.45 -4.17
CA ARG A 160 0.02 -30.27 -3.31
C ARG A 160 -0.90 -29.19 -3.85
N VAL A 161 -1.41 -28.37 -2.95
CA VAL A 161 -2.19 -27.17 -3.27
C VAL A 161 -1.44 -25.97 -2.70
N ILE A 162 -1.39 -24.90 -3.49
CA ILE A 162 -0.89 -23.61 -3.03
C ILE A 162 -2.07 -22.79 -2.54
N VAL A 163 -2.12 -22.57 -1.23
CA VAL A 163 -3.17 -21.77 -0.58
C VAL A 163 -2.93 -20.30 -0.90
N SER A 164 -3.99 -19.60 -1.30
CA SER A 164 -3.91 -18.16 -1.57
C SER A 164 -3.73 -17.39 -0.27
N GLN A 165 -2.90 -16.35 -0.28
CA GLN A 165 -2.53 -15.62 0.94
C GLN A 165 -3.33 -14.33 1.06
N LEU A 166 -3.96 -14.09 2.21
CA LEU A 166 -4.59 -12.80 2.53
C LEU A 166 -3.55 -11.92 3.22
N GLN A 167 -3.25 -10.75 2.64
CA GLN A 167 -2.28 -9.80 3.17
C GLN A 167 -2.81 -8.37 3.08
N ARG A 168 -2.14 -7.42 3.72
CA ARG A 168 -2.47 -5.99 3.57
C ARG A 168 -2.30 -5.55 2.11
N SER A 169 -3.22 -4.75 1.62
CA SER A 169 -3.12 -4.18 0.28
C SER A 169 -2.03 -3.10 0.22
N PRO A 170 -1.57 -2.71 -0.98
CA PRO A 170 -0.76 -1.52 -1.13
C PRO A 170 -1.52 -0.25 -0.68
N GLY A 171 -0.78 0.76 -0.25
CA GLY A 171 -1.30 2.05 0.19
C GLY A 171 -0.61 2.57 1.46
N VAL A 172 -1.17 3.63 2.03
CA VAL A 172 -0.79 4.14 3.36
C VAL A 172 -1.82 3.70 4.40
N PHE A 173 -1.34 3.35 5.59
CA PHE A 173 -2.16 2.94 6.72
C PHE A 173 -1.75 3.70 7.97
N TYR A 174 -2.74 4.24 8.67
CA TYR A 174 -2.56 4.90 9.96
C TYR A 174 -3.16 4.04 11.07
N ASP A 175 -2.37 3.80 12.10
CA ASP A 175 -2.74 2.92 13.21
C ASP A 175 -2.36 3.57 14.54
N SER A 176 -3.02 3.15 15.61
CA SER A 176 -2.72 3.57 16.98
C SER A 176 -2.22 2.38 17.79
N ASP A 177 -1.03 2.50 18.37
CA ASP A 177 -0.53 1.51 19.33
C ASP A 177 -1.28 1.70 20.66
N LYS A 178 -2.37 0.93 20.82
CA LYS A 178 -3.17 0.90 22.06
C LYS A 178 -2.41 0.30 23.24
N ILE A 179 -1.32 -0.45 22.99
CA ILE A 179 -0.57 -1.20 24.02
C ILE A 179 0.53 -0.31 24.61
N ARG A 180 1.22 0.46 23.75
CA ARG A 180 2.21 1.45 24.17
C ARG A 180 1.53 2.80 24.29
N SER A 181 0.93 3.07 25.44
CA SER A 181 0.51 4.43 25.77
C SER A 181 1.69 5.22 26.33
N HIS A 182 1.71 6.53 26.06
CA HIS A 182 2.54 7.47 26.80
C HIS A 182 2.28 7.31 28.32
N ALA A 183 3.19 7.75 29.18
CA ALA A 183 2.94 7.81 30.63
C ALA A 183 1.69 8.64 31.01
N GLN A 184 1.15 9.41 30.05
CA GLN A 184 -0.05 10.24 30.16
C GLN A 184 -1.30 9.61 29.50
N GLY A 185 -1.24 8.36 29.03
CA GLY A 185 -2.39 7.65 28.47
C GLY A 185 -2.74 7.94 27.00
N LYS A 186 -2.03 8.85 26.31
CA LYS A 186 -2.20 9.07 24.87
C LYS A 186 -1.55 7.93 24.05
N PRO A 187 -2.22 7.39 23.01
CA PRO A 187 -1.66 6.34 22.16
C PRO A 187 -0.58 6.89 21.23
N PHE A 188 0.41 6.07 20.88
CA PHE A 188 1.33 6.41 19.79
C PHE A 188 0.69 6.10 18.44
N TYR A 189 0.70 7.08 17.55
CA TYR A 189 0.26 6.87 16.17
C TYR A 189 1.43 6.39 15.31
N THR A 190 1.10 5.59 14.29
CA THR A 190 2.06 5.13 13.30
C THR A 190 1.47 5.30 11.90
N ALA A 191 2.33 5.54 10.92
CA ALA A 191 1.95 5.54 9.52
C ALA A 191 2.82 4.53 8.77
N ARG A 192 2.22 3.67 7.96
CA ARG A 192 2.94 2.64 7.20
C ARG A 192 2.57 2.74 5.73
N ILE A 193 3.57 2.92 4.87
CA ILE A 193 3.43 2.85 3.42
C ILE A 193 3.84 1.45 2.96
N ILE A 194 2.89 0.73 2.40
CA ILE A 194 3.06 -0.61 1.85
C ILE A 194 2.99 -0.51 0.32
N PRO A 195 4.08 -0.74 -0.42
CA PRO A 195 4.00 -0.85 -1.87
C PRO A 195 3.45 -2.21 -2.31
N TYR A 196 3.00 -2.28 -3.56
CA TYR A 196 2.79 -3.56 -4.25
C TYR A 196 4.13 -4.28 -4.42
N ARG A 197 5.18 -3.51 -4.77
CA ARG A 197 6.55 -3.98 -4.94
C ARG A 197 7.52 -2.88 -4.54
N GLY A 198 8.55 -3.21 -3.76
CA GLY A 198 9.57 -2.27 -3.32
C GLY A 198 9.72 -2.22 -1.79
N SER A 199 10.45 -1.22 -1.29
CA SER A 199 10.75 -1.08 0.14
C SER A 199 9.60 -0.46 0.93
N TRP A 200 9.40 -0.93 2.16
CA TRP A 200 8.36 -0.41 3.06
C TRP A 200 8.88 0.80 3.83
N LEU A 201 8.00 1.77 4.09
CA LEU A 201 8.27 2.90 4.99
C LEU A 201 7.34 2.83 6.20
N ASP A 202 7.93 2.79 7.39
CA ASP A 202 7.22 2.82 8.67
C ASP A 202 7.60 4.08 9.45
N PHE A 203 6.63 4.96 9.72
CA PHE A 203 6.77 6.11 10.59
C PHE A 203 6.16 5.83 11.96
N GLU A 204 6.87 6.20 13.02
CA GLU A 204 6.45 5.98 14.41
C GLU A 204 6.92 7.13 15.29
N PHE A 205 6.12 7.46 16.31
CA PHE A 205 6.57 8.32 17.40
C PHE A 205 7.36 7.51 18.44
N ASP A 206 8.32 8.15 19.10
CA ASP A 206 8.96 7.60 20.29
C ASP A 206 8.36 8.17 21.59
N GLN A 207 8.90 7.76 22.73
CA GLN A 207 8.46 8.22 24.06
C GLN A 207 8.72 9.70 24.34
N ARG A 208 9.54 10.36 23.53
CA ARG A 208 9.81 11.80 23.61
C ARG A 208 9.07 12.56 22.52
N ASP A 209 8.05 11.94 21.93
CA ASP A 209 7.23 12.54 20.88
C ASP A 209 8.01 12.94 19.61
N MET A 210 9.21 12.41 19.39
CA MET A 210 9.98 12.60 18.17
C MET A 210 9.56 11.60 17.09
N ILE A 211 9.66 12.00 15.82
CA ILE A 211 9.22 11.21 14.67
C ILE A 211 10.40 10.43 14.10
N PHE A 212 10.25 9.11 14.05
CA PHE A 212 11.22 8.22 13.44
C PHE A 212 10.64 7.53 12.22
N VAL A 213 11.53 7.14 11.32
CA VAL A 213 11.22 6.30 10.17
C VAL A 213 12.08 5.03 10.19
N ARG A 214 11.52 3.94 9.68
CA ARG A 214 12.22 2.68 9.38
C ARG A 214 11.96 2.31 7.93
N ILE A 215 13.01 1.83 7.27
CA ILE A 215 12.92 1.25 5.92
C ILE A 215 13.07 -0.26 6.06
N ASP A 216 12.14 -1.04 5.50
CA ASP A 216 12.15 -2.52 5.53
C ASP A 216 12.37 -3.12 6.93
N ARG A 217 11.79 -2.47 7.95
CA ARG A 217 11.92 -2.85 9.38
C ARG A 217 13.37 -2.89 9.90
N LYS A 218 14.30 -2.17 9.25
CA LYS A 218 15.66 -1.96 9.74
C LYS A 218 15.70 -0.92 10.87
N ARG A 219 16.91 -0.51 11.27
CA ARG A 219 17.14 0.45 12.37
C ARG A 219 16.42 1.77 12.09
N LYS A 220 15.71 2.28 13.11
CA LYS A 220 15.01 3.57 13.04
C LYS A 220 15.98 4.75 13.02
N PHE A 221 15.58 5.82 12.33
CA PHE A 221 16.31 7.09 12.27
C PHE A 221 15.32 8.27 12.18
N PRO A 222 15.70 9.52 12.53
CA PRO A 222 14.80 10.67 12.48
C PRO A 222 14.14 10.83 11.10
N ALA A 223 12.82 11.04 11.07
CA ALA A 223 12.07 11.17 9.82
C ALA A 223 12.52 12.38 8.98
N THR A 224 13.09 13.39 9.62
CA THR A 224 13.64 14.59 8.98
C THR A 224 14.81 14.30 8.05
N ILE A 225 15.61 13.25 8.34
CA ILE A 225 16.70 12.81 7.46
C ILE A 225 16.13 12.30 6.14
N LEU A 226 14.99 11.58 6.17
CA LEU A 226 14.33 11.14 4.94
C LEU A 226 13.79 12.34 4.14
N LEU A 227 13.18 13.33 4.80
CA LEU A 227 12.70 14.54 4.15
C LEU A 227 13.84 15.35 3.49
N LYS A 228 14.99 15.46 4.16
CA LYS A 228 16.21 16.06 3.58
C LYS A 228 16.73 15.27 2.39
N ALA A 229 16.75 13.93 2.48
CA ALA A 229 17.20 13.06 1.40
C ALA A 229 16.33 13.19 0.13
N VAL A 230 15.02 13.37 0.28
CA VAL A 230 14.12 13.60 -0.88
C VAL A 230 14.17 15.03 -1.42
N GLY A 231 14.77 15.97 -0.68
CA GLY A 231 15.14 17.29 -1.19
C GLY A 231 14.62 18.49 -0.41
N TYR A 232 13.90 18.30 0.70
CA TYR A 232 13.41 19.43 1.49
C TYR A 232 14.50 20.02 2.37
N SER A 233 14.61 21.34 2.38
CA SER A 233 15.45 22.07 3.35
C SER A 233 14.83 22.05 4.75
N LYS A 234 15.62 22.43 5.76
CA LYS A 234 15.12 22.54 7.14
C LYS A 234 13.95 23.54 7.22
N GLU A 235 14.06 24.66 6.52
CA GLU A 235 13.10 25.75 6.49
C GLU A 235 11.81 25.31 5.77
N GLU A 236 11.94 24.58 4.66
CA GLU A 236 10.79 24.01 3.92
C GLU A 236 10.05 22.96 4.74
N ILE A 237 10.77 22.10 5.48
CA ILE A 237 10.15 21.13 6.39
C ILE A 237 9.35 21.88 7.44
N LEU A 238 9.98 22.77 8.21
CA LEU A 238 9.28 23.48 9.30
C LEU A 238 8.11 24.33 8.79
N GLY A 239 8.28 25.07 7.69
CA GLY A 239 7.22 25.85 7.06
C GLY A 239 6.07 25.01 6.50
N SER A 240 6.31 23.72 6.23
CA SER A 240 5.25 22.79 5.81
C SER A 240 4.39 22.27 6.96
N PHE A 241 4.91 22.20 8.18
CA PHE A 241 4.20 21.67 9.36
C PHE A 241 3.67 22.76 10.29
N TYR A 242 4.29 23.94 10.30
CA TYR A 242 3.98 25.01 11.25
C TYR A 242 3.54 26.27 10.53
N GLN A 243 2.40 26.84 10.96
CA GLN A 243 2.02 28.18 10.55
C GLN A 243 2.87 29.23 11.25
N LEU A 244 2.96 30.41 10.65
CA LEU A 244 3.77 31.51 11.15
C LEU A 244 2.97 32.43 12.07
N GLU A 245 3.58 32.82 13.17
CA GLU A 245 3.16 33.92 14.03
C GLU A 245 4.18 35.06 13.87
N THR A 246 3.69 36.28 13.72
CA THR A 246 4.53 37.47 13.54
C THR A 246 4.48 38.32 14.79
N PHE A 247 5.65 38.68 15.30
CA PHE A 247 5.80 39.57 16.45
C PHE A 247 6.39 40.89 16.00
N ARG A 248 5.85 41.98 16.56
CA ARG A 248 6.30 43.34 16.35
C ARG A 248 6.69 44.00 17.67
N ILE A 249 7.81 44.71 17.66
CA ILE A 249 8.33 45.48 18.78
C ILE A 249 8.13 46.97 18.47
N GLU A 250 7.29 47.65 19.23
CA GLU A 250 7.05 49.09 19.11
C GLU A 250 7.12 49.76 20.49
N GLY A 251 8.04 50.70 20.67
CA GLY A 251 8.14 51.50 21.91
C GLY A 251 8.33 50.68 23.19
N GLY A 252 9.01 49.52 23.12
CA GLY A 252 9.20 48.61 24.24
C GLY A 252 7.98 47.74 24.57
N LYS A 253 6.93 47.77 23.74
CA LYS A 253 5.77 46.87 23.82
C LYS A 253 5.83 45.84 22.69
N TYR A 254 5.22 44.68 22.95
CA TYR A 254 5.14 43.59 22.00
C TYR A 254 3.72 43.42 21.48
N PHE A 255 3.64 43.16 20.18
CA PHE A 255 2.40 42.86 19.50
C PHE A 255 2.56 41.58 18.71
N ARG A 256 1.50 40.78 18.64
CA ARG A 256 1.46 39.51 17.90
C ARG A 256 0.37 39.53 16.84
N LYS A 257 0.68 38.93 15.70
CA LYS A 257 -0.26 38.59 14.63
C LYS A 257 -0.18 37.09 14.41
N MET A 258 -1.30 36.40 14.55
CA MET A 258 -1.38 34.96 14.39
C MET A 258 -2.54 34.59 13.44
N PRO A 259 -2.53 33.38 12.87
CA PRO A 259 -3.62 32.91 12.02
C PRO A 259 -4.96 32.86 12.76
N LYS A 260 -6.04 33.20 12.04
CA LYS A 260 -7.40 33.34 12.59
C LYS A 260 -7.90 32.09 13.31
N ASP A 261 -7.57 30.92 12.77
CA ASP A 261 -8.00 29.63 13.32
C ASP A 261 -7.41 29.37 14.72
N PHE A 262 -6.22 29.91 15.01
CA PHE A 262 -5.54 29.77 16.29
C PHE A 262 -5.82 30.92 17.27
N LEU A 263 -6.42 32.03 16.81
CA LEU A 263 -6.89 33.11 17.69
C LEU A 263 -8.03 32.66 18.60
N VAL A 264 -8.83 31.69 18.15
CA VAL A 264 -10.02 31.24 18.89
C VAL A 264 -9.59 30.65 20.24
N PHE A 265 -10.28 31.06 21.31
CA PHE A 265 -10.04 30.67 22.70
C PHE A 265 -8.76 31.19 23.35
N THR A 266 -7.91 31.94 22.64
CA THR A 266 -6.81 32.69 23.27
C THR A 266 -7.36 33.82 24.15
N ARG A 267 -6.58 34.24 25.16
CA ARG A 267 -6.93 35.36 26.05
C ARG A 267 -6.14 36.61 25.67
N THR A 268 -6.75 37.77 25.89
CA THR A 268 -6.12 39.08 25.66
C THR A 268 -5.42 39.59 26.92
N TYR A 269 -4.24 40.17 26.75
CA TYR A 269 -3.45 40.75 27.83
C TYR A 269 -4.02 42.10 28.32
N GLU A 270 -4.56 42.88 27.40
CA GLU A 270 -5.16 44.21 27.65
C GLU A 270 -6.52 44.35 26.97
N ASP A 271 -7.21 45.46 27.24
CA ASP A 271 -8.44 45.84 26.54
C ASP A 271 -8.12 46.21 25.09
N ILE A 272 -8.76 45.54 24.13
CA ILE A 272 -8.64 45.87 22.71
C ILE A 272 -9.75 46.84 22.35
N THR A 273 -9.37 48.05 21.94
CA THR A 273 -10.29 49.11 21.51
C THR A 273 -10.28 49.26 20.00
N ASN A 274 -11.41 49.66 19.43
CA ASN A 274 -11.51 49.98 18.02
C ASN A 274 -10.81 51.33 17.75
N PRO A 275 -9.80 51.38 16.85
CA PRO A 275 -9.08 52.63 16.54
C PRO A 275 -9.98 53.74 15.99
N LYS A 276 -11.11 53.38 15.35
CA LYS A 276 -12.03 54.32 14.70
C LYS A 276 -13.12 54.85 15.64
N THR A 277 -13.59 54.03 16.57
CA THR A 277 -14.74 54.38 17.44
C THR A 277 -14.36 54.57 18.91
N GLY A 278 -13.18 54.12 19.34
CA GLY A 278 -12.75 54.11 20.74
C GLY A 278 -13.47 53.09 21.63
N GLU A 279 -14.40 52.31 21.07
CA GLU A 279 -15.15 51.30 21.82
C GLU A 279 -14.29 50.06 22.14
N VAL A 280 -14.43 49.51 23.34
CA VAL A 280 -13.77 48.26 23.74
C VAL A 280 -14.42 47.08 23.02
N ILE A 281 -13.67 46.46 22.10
CA ILE A 281 -14.08 45.25 21.38
C ILE A 281 -13.95 44.02 22.28
N ILE A 282 -12.80 43.89 22.97
CA ILE A 282 -12.49 42.76 23.84
C ILE A 282 -11.91 43.27 25.15
N LYS A 283 -12.50 42.90 26.29
CA LYS A 283 -11.95 43.21 27.62
C LYS A 283 -10.75 42.30 27.95
N LYS A 284 -9.83 42.78 28.77
CA LYS A 284 -8.69 42.04 29.32
C LYS A 284 -9.13 40.68 29.87
N ASN A 285 -8.32 39.66 29.62
CA ASN A 285 -8.52 38.27 30.04
C ASN A 285 -9.78 37.57 29.51
N ARG A 286 -10.54 38.17 28.58
CA ARG A 286 -11.62 37.46 27.88
C ARG A 286 -11.06 36.53 26.81
N ARG A 287 -11.73 35.39 26.63
CA ARG A 287 -11.46 34.47 25.52
C ARG A 287 -12.00 35.05 24.22
N ILE A 288 -11.20 34.98 23.17
CA ILE A 288 -11.59 35.39 21.82
C ILE A 288 -12.51 34.32 21.22
N THR A 289 -13.68 34.73 20.74
CA THR A 289 -14.64 33.88 20.02
C THR A 289 -14.64 34.23 18.54
N LYS A 290 -15.16 33.35 17.67
CA LYS A 290 -15.27 33.63 16.22
C LYS A 290 -15.97 34.96 15.92
N HIS A 291 -17.01 35.31 16.68
CA HIS A 291 -17.70 36.59 16.55
C HIS A 291 -16.79 37.80 16.84
N LEU A 292 -15.92 37.70 17.86
CA LEU A 292 -14.98 38.77 18.19
C LEU A 292 -13.87 38.91 17.14
N ILE A 293 -13.45 37.81 16.50
CA ILE A 293 -12.48 37.85 15.39
C ILE A 293 -13.03 38.67 14.22
N ASN A 294 -14.30 38.44 13.84
CA ASN A 294 -14.94 39.24 12.80
C ASN A 294 -14.98 40.74 13.15
N LYS A 295 -15.26 41.08 14.42
CA LYS A 295 -15.22 42.48 14.88
C LYS A 295 -13.83 43.10 14.84
N LEU A 296 -12.78 42.32 15.13
CA LEU A 296 -11.39 42.79 15.00
C LEU A 296 -11.06 43.08 13.53
N GLU A 297 -11.54 42.26 12.60
CA GLU A 297 -11.37 42.47 11.15
C GLU A 297 -12.09 43.71 10.64
N GLU A 298 -13.35 43.90 11.03
CA GLU A 298 -14.12 45.11 10.70
C GLU A 298 -13.43 46.38 11.22
N ALA A 299 -12.77 46.28 12.38
CA ALA A 299 -11.98 47.34 12.97
C ALA A 299 -10.58 47.52 12.34
N GLY A 300 -10.14 46.59 11.48
CA GLY A 300 -8.81 46.60 10.85
C GLY A 300 -7.66 46.28 11.80
N ILE A 301 -7.93 45.55 12.89
CA ILE A 301 -6.92 45.19 13.91
C ILE A 301 -6.33 43.83 13.58
N GLU A 302 -5.08 43.82 13.10
CA GLU A 302 -4.34 42.58 12.80
C GLU A 302 -3.36 42.18 13.91
N PHE A 303 -2.86 43.14 14.68
CA PHE A 303 -1.86 42.94 15.72
C PHE A 303 -2.49 43.14 17.10
N LEU A 304 -2.28 42.19 17.99
CA LEU A 304 -2.79 42.19 19.35
C LEU A 304 -1.64 42.36 20.35
N PRO A 305 -1.80 43.15 21.43
CA PRO A 305 -0.78 43.28 22.46
C PRO A 305 -0.54 41.94 23.18
N CYS A 306 0.71 41.62 23.46
CA CYS A 306 1.14 40.40 24.15
C CYS A 306 2.27 40.66 25.16
N GLU A 307 2.52 39.68 26.04
CA GLU A 307 3.61 39.75 27.02
C GLU A 307 4.91 39.15 26.47
N GLU A 308 6.06 39.46 27.10
CA GLU A 308 7.33 38.78 26.83
C GLU A 308 7.25 37.27 27.10
N SER A 309 6.46 36.88 28.10
CA SER A 309 6.20 35.48 28.47
C SER A 309 5.57 34.66 27.32
N ASP A 310 4.81 35.32 26.44
CA ASP A 310 4.18 34.70 25.26
C ASP A 310 5.18 34.47 24.11
N ILE A 311 6.35 35.10 24.16
CA ILE A 311 7.37 35.07 23.10
C ILE A 311 8.50 34.10 23.46
N ILE A 312 8.93 34.12 24.73
CA ILE A 312 10.05 33.31 25.22
C ILE A 312 9.75 31.82 25.04
N GLY A 313 10.72 31.07 24.52
CA GLY A 313 10.61 29.64 24.25
C GLY A 313 10.04 29.29 22.88
N LYS A 314 9.56 30.28 22.10
CA LYS A 314 9.24 30.09 20.68
C LYS A 314 10.51 30.00 19.83
N TYR A 315 10.36 29.59 18.57
CA TYR A 315 11.48 29.38 17.66
C TYR A 315 11.33 30.24 16.41
N LEU A 316 12.41 30.92 16.02
CA LEU A 316 12.41 31.78 14.82
C LEU A 316 12.10 30.98 13.55
N ALA A 317 11.29 31.56 12.68
CA ALA A 317 10.93 30.95 11.41
C ALA A 317 11.96 31.22 10.31
N GLU A 318 12.54 32.40 10.31
CA GLU A 318 13.50 32.89 9.32
C GLU A 318 14.74 33.47 9.99
N ASP A 319 15.80 33.63 9.20
CA ASP A 319 16.99 34.36 9.64
C ASP A 319 16.63 35.83 9.86
N VAL A 320 16.98 36.37 11.03
CA VAL A 320 16.75 37.78 11.36
C VAL A 320 18.00 38.55 10.97
N ILE A 321 17.87 39.36 9.92
CA ILE A 321 18.96 40.10 9.30
C ILE A 321 18.73 41.60 9.49
N VAL A 322 19.73 42.29 10.03
CA VAL A 322 19.73 43.76 10.14
C VAL A 322 20.87 44.29 9.27
N GLY A 323 20.52 45.02 8.21
CA GLY A 323 21.50 45.50 7.23
C GLY A 323 22.17 44.35 6.45
N LYS A 324 23.39 43.97 6.85
CA LYS A 324 24.16 42.84 6.27
C LYS A 324 24.56 41.79 7.31
N GLU A 325 24.22 41.98 8.59
CA GLU A 325 24.59 41.06 9.65
C GLU A 325 23.41 40.16 10.03
N VAL A 326 23.68 38.86 10.16
CA VAL A 326 22.70 37.87 10.62
C VAL A 326 22.71 37.91 12.14
N VAL A 327 21.66 38.49 12.73
CA VAL A 327 21.51 38.62 14.20
C VAL A 327 21.13 37.30 14.82
N ALA A 328 20.26 36.53 14.15
CA ALA A 328 19.89 35.18 14.56
C ALA A 328 19.49 34.32 13.36
N LYS A 329 19.67 33.00 13.49
CA LYS A 329 19.32 32.02 12.47
C LYS A 329 17.95 31.41 12.69
N SER A 330 17.36 30.85 11.64
CA SER A 330 16.11 30.08 11.67
C SER A 330 16.19 28.87 12.61
N ALA A 331 15.07 28.62 13.29
CA ALA A 331 14.88 27.67 14.38
C ALA A 331 15.81 27.87 15.58
N HIS A 332 16.33 29.08 15.79
CA HIS A 332 16.93 29.44 17.07
C HIS A 332 15.80 29.69 18.10
N PRO A 333 15.88 29.12 19.32
CA PRO A 333 14.95 29.46 20.40
C PRO A 333 15.08 30.94 20.78
N VAL A 334 13.94 31.60 20.98
CA VAL A 334 13.84 32.98 21.46
C VAL A 334 13.99 32.98 22.98
N ASN A 335 15.09 33.54 23.45
CA ASN A 335 15.39 33.72 24.87
C ASN A 335 15.49 35.21 25.22
N GLN A 336 15.60 35.54 26.51
CA GLN A 336 15.69 36.93 26.96
C GLN A 336 16.84 37.71 26.28
N ALA A 337 18.02 37.08 26.21
CA ALA A 337 19.20 37.70 25.61
C ALA A 337 18.99 38.05 24.12
N LEU A 338 18.21 37.25 23.40
CA LEU A 338 17.88 37.52 22.00
C LEU A 338 16.86 38.65 21.84
N LEU A 339 15.89 38.78 22.75
CA LEU A 339 14.95 39.92 22.73
C LEU A 339 15.65 41.24 23.05
N GLU A 340 16.61 41.21 23.97
CA GLU A 340 17.48 42.35 24.26
C GLU A 340 18.37 42.71 23.05
N SER A 341 18.90 41.69 22.35
CA SER A 341 19.68 41.93 21.13
C SER A 341 18.81 42.50 20.00
N PHE A 342 17.57 42.06 19.84
CA PHE A 342 16.62 42.63 18.87
C PHE A 342 16.29 44.10 19.16
N SER A 343 16.11 44.44 20.44
CA SER A 343 15.84 45.81 20.87
C SER A 343 17.05 46.74 20.62
N SER A 344 18.28 46.25 20.81
CA SER A 344 19.50 47.03 20.60
C SER A 344 19.93 47.13 19.13
N THR A 345 19.63 46.12 18.32
CA THR A 345 19.93 46.10 16.87
C THR A 345 18.83 46.74 16.02
N GLY A 346 17.70 47.11 16.61
CA GLY A 346 16.60 47.81 15.91
C GLY A 346 15.70 46.88 15.09
N VAL A 347 15.59 45.60 15.45
CA VAL A 347 14.64 44.67 14.84
C VAL A 347 13.23 45.07 15.26
N SER A 348 12.40 45.46 14.29
CA SER A 348 11.02 45.88 14.53
C SER A 348 10.01 44.74 14.39
N GLU A 349 10.29 43.75 13.54
CA GLU A 349 9.38 42.64 13.26
C GLU A 349 10.16 41.34 13.04
N PHE A 350 9.66 40.23 13.59
CA PHE A 350 10.23 38.90 13.39
C PHE A 350 9.14 37.83 13.38
N LYS A 351 9.41 36.70 12.72
CA LYS A 351 8.46 35.59 12.60
C LYS A 351 8.92 34.38 13.40
N VAL A 352 7.98 33.68 14.00
CA VAL A 352 8.19 32.43 14.74
C VAL A 352 7.22 31.35 14.29
N TYR A 353 7.58 30.10 14.50
CA TYR A 353 6.66 28.97 14.29
C TYR A 353 5.62 28.92 15.41
N PHE A 354 4.34 28.82 15.03
CA PHE A 354 3.25 28.66 15.97
C PHE A 354 3.22 27.23 16.52
N ILE A 355 3.57 27.08 17.81
CA ILE A 355 3.57 25.81 18.54
C ILE A 355 2.96 26.08 19.91
N ASP A 356 1.82 25.46 20.21
CA ASP A 356 1.12 25.62 21.48
C ASP A 356 1.13 24.36 22.36
N ASN A 357 1.66 23.24 21.84
CA ASN A 357 1.68 21.91 22.47
C ASN A 357 0.30 21.39 22.91
N ILE A 358 -0.77 22.03 22.44
CA ILE A 358 -2.16 21.65 22.71
C ILE A 358 -2.83 21.21 21.41
N ASN A 359 -2.84 22.09 20.41
CA ASN A 359 -3.41 21.86 19.08
C ASN A 359 -2.34 21.64 17.99
N VAL A 360 -1.10 22.04 18.25
CA VAL A 360 0.05 21.92 17.35
C VAL A 360 1.26 21.48 18.16
N SER A 361 1.74 20.25 17.90
CA SER A 361 2.85 19.67 18.67
C SER A 361 4.24 20.12 18.19
N SER A 362 5.20 20.20 19.13
CA SER A 362 6.63 20.46 18.85
C SER A 362 7.39 19.29 18.20
N SER A 363 6.71 18.18 17.87
CA SER A 363 7.36 16.91 17.48
C SER A 363 8.32 17.01 16.30
N VAL A 364 7.94 17.73 15.22
CA VAL A 364 8.79 17.88 14.03
C VAL A 364 10.00 18.75 14.37
N LEU A 365 9.79 19.85 15.10
CA LEU A 365 10.86 20.74 15.54
C LEU A 365 11.89 19.99 16.41
N GLU A 366 11.44 19.25 17.42
CA GLU A 366 12.33 18.47 18.29
C GLU A 366 13.10 17.40 17.51
N THR A 367 12.44 16.77 16.54
CA THR A 367 13.09 15.82 15.64
C THR A 367 14.20 16.50 14.82
N ILE A 368 13.95 17.70 14.27
CA ILE A 368 14.96 18.49 13.54
C ILE A 368 16.12 18.90 14.44
N LEU A 369 15.86 19.31 15.68
CA LEU A 369 16.92 19.69 16.63
C LEU A 369 17.80 18.50 17.05
N SER A 370 17.23 17.29 17.06
CA SER A 370 17.97 16.05 17.32
C SER A 370 18.80 15.56 16.11
N ASP A 371 18.47 16.05 14.92
CA ASP A 371 19.07 15.65 13.66
C ASP A 371 20.46 16.27 13.48
N LYS A 372 21.46 15.43 13.18
CA LYS A 372 22.86 15.86 12.99
C LYS A 372 23.20 16.16 11.53
N VAL A 373 22.31 15.81 10.61
CA VAL A 373 22.51 15.92 9.16
C VAL A 373 21.90 17.22 8.66
N ASN A 374 22.63 17.97 7.83
CA ASN A 374 22.13 19.27 7.34
C ASN A 374 21.86 19.27 5.83
N THR A 375 22.63 18.52 5.05
CA THR A 375 22.51 18.53 3.58
C THR A 375 21.82 17.28 3.04
N LYS A 376 21.30 17.38 1.81
CA LYS A 376 20.69 16.25 1.09
C LYS A 376 21.71 15.12 0.89
N GLU A 377 22.93 15.45 0.50
CA GLU A 377 23.99 14.51 0.20
C GLU A 377 24.39 13.70 1.44
N GLU A 378 24.53 14.38 2.58
CA GLU A 378 24.80 13.74 3.87
C GLU A 378 23.64 12.81 4.28
N ALA A 379 22.38 13.23 4.06
CA ALA A 379 21.21 12.43 4.38
C ALA A 379 21.14 11.14 3.57
N VAL A 380 21.40 11.24 2.26
CA VAL A 380 21.44 10.07 1.37
C VAL A 380 22.56 9.10 1.76
N ILE A 381 23.76 9.62 2.09
CA ILE A 381 24.88 8.80 2.57
C ILE A 381 24.55 8.12 3.91
N ASP A 382 23.91 8.83 4.83
CA ASP A 382 23.54 8.34 6.15
C ASP A 382 22.48 7.22 6.06
N ILE A 383 21.49 7.38 5.18
CA ILE A 383 20.54 6.31 4.83
C ILE A 383 21.28 5.12 4.21
N TYR A 384 22.19 5.34 3.25
CA TYR A 384 22.95 4.26 2.62
C TYR A 384 23.75 3.43 3.63
N LYS A 385 24.47 4.08 4.56
CA LYS A 385 25.23 3.41 5.63
C LYS A 385 24.34 2.54 6.51
N ARG A 386 23.12 2.98 6.83
CA ARG A 386 22.17 2.18 7.62
C ARG A 386 21.63 0.99 6.86
N MET A 387 21.42 1.15 5.54
CA MET A 387 20.90 0.09 4.69
C MET A 387 21.96 -0.96 4.36
N ARG A 388 23.22 -0.53 4.21
CA ARG A 388 24.40 -1.35 3.86
C ARG A 388 25.61 -1.01 4.75
N PRO A 389 25.63 -1.48 6.01
CA PRO A 389 26.67 -1.11 6.98
C PRO A 389 28.07 -1.63 6.67
N GLY A 390 28.23 -2.52 5.68
CA GLY A 390 29.51 -3.10 5.29
C GLY A 390 30.10 -2.55 3.98
N GLU A 391 29.40 -1.66 3.28
CA GLU A 391 29.86 -1.09 2.01
C GLU A 391 30.33 0.35 2.19
N PRO A 392 31.47 0.76 1.61
CA PRO A 392 31.93 2.13 1.69
C PRO A 392 30.92 3.04 0.96
N PRO A 393 30.44 4.12 1.60
CA PRO A 393 29.47 5.02 1.00
C PRO A 393 30.15 5.92 -0.03
N ASN A 394 29.69 5.85 -1.27
CA ASN A 394 29.98 6.82 -2.32
C ASN A 394 28.67 7.57 -2.64
N LEU A 395 28.72 8.90 -2.81
CA LEU A 395 27.54 9.72 -3.09
C LEU A 395 26.79 9.24 -4.35
N SER A 396 27.51 8.89 -5.42
CA SER A 396 26.89 8.42 -6.66
C SER A 396 26.12 7.11 -6.45
N SER A 397 26.77 6.13 -5.83
CA SER A 397 26.16 4.83 -5.51
C SER A 397 25.01 4.97 -4.50
N ALA A 398 25.15 5.84 -3.51
CA ALA A 398 24.15 6.10 -2.50
C ALA A 398 22.90 6.77 -3.09
N SER A 399 23.09 7.75 -3.97
CA SER A 399 22.00 8.44 -4.67
C SER A 399 21.24 7.48 -5.59
N SER A 400 21.96 6.69 -6.40
CA SER A 400 21.32 5.67 -7.24
C SER A 400 20.59 4.62 -6.41
N TYR A 401 21.14 4.20 -5.28
CA TYR A 401 20.49 3.24 -4.38
C TYR A 401 19.22 3.81 -3.73
N PHE A 402 19.24 5.08 -3.32
CA PHE A 402 18.09 5.77 -2.75
C PHE A 402 16.98 5.97 -3.80
N GLU A 403 17.34 6.38 -5.02
CA GLU A 403 16.41 6.53 -6.14
C GLU A 403 15.70 5.21 -6.47
N ASN A 404 16.47 4.13 -6.56
CA ASN A 404 15.98 2.79 -6.81
C ASN A 404 15.07 2.23 -5.70
N MET A 405 15.05 2.86 -4.53
CA MET A 405 14.28 2.39 -3.38
C MET A 405 12.83 2.84 -3.40
N PHE A 406 12.54 4.02 -3.96
CA PHE A 406 11.21 4.64 -3.87
C PHE A 406 10.72 5.27 -5.19
N PHE A 407 11.64 5.69 -6.06
CA PHE A 407 11.36 6.58 -7.19
C PHE A 407 11.54 5.90 -8.56
N ASN A 408 12.20 4.74 -8.63
CA ASN A 408 12.35 3.98 -9.87
C ASN A 408 11.13 3.06 -10.15
N PRO A 409 10.37 3.25 -11.25
CA PRO A 409 9.21 2.42 -11.60
C PRO A 409 9.53 0.93 -11.83
N GLU A 410 10.77 0.63 -12.22
CA GLU A 410 11.22 -0.75 -12.41
C GLU A 410 11.48 -1.47 -11.10
N ARG A 411 11.65 -0.77 -9.98
CA ARG A 411 11.96 -1.37 -8.66
C ARG A 411 10.90 -1.09 -7.60
N TYR A 412 10.13 -0.03 -7.77
CA TYR A 412 9.06 0.40 -6.89
C TYR A 412 7.74 0.52 -7.64
N ASP A 413 6.67 -0.02 -7.06
CA ASP A 413 5.32 0.04 -7.62
C ASP A 413 4.30 0.03 -6.48
N LEU A 414 3.44 1.05 -6.43
CA LEU A 414 2.30 1.14 -5.52
C LEU A 414 1.08 0.38 -6.05
N SER A 415 1.05 0.02 -7.33
CA SER A 415 -0.15 -0.29 -8.13
C SER A 415 -1.12 0.88 -8.22
N GLU A 416 -2.06 0.82 -9.17
CA GLU A 416 -3.15 1.80 -9.30
C GLU A 416 -3.97 1.90 -8.02
N VAL A 417 -4.22 0.78 -7.34
CA VAL A 417 -4.99 0.78 -6.11
C VAL A 417 -4.22 1.40 -4.94
N GLY A 418 -2.92 1.13 -4.82
CA GLY A 418 -2.11 1.78 -3.79
C GLY A 418 -2.04 3.29 -3.99
N ARG A 419 -1.91 3.74 -5.25
CA ARG A 419 -1.96 5.16 -5.60
C ARG A 419 -3.32 5.78 -5.31
N LEU A 420 -4.42 5.14 -5.73
CA LEU A 420 -5.79 5.56 -5.43
C LEU A 420 -6.01 5.73 -3.91
N LYS A 421 -5.52 4.78 -3.11
CA LYS A 421 -5.65 4.83 -1.65
C LYS A 421 -4.88 5.99 -1.03
N ILE A 422 -3.64 6.21 -1.45
CA ILE A 422 -2.83 7.34 -0.98
C ILE A 422 -3.52 8.66 -1.37
N ASN A 423 -3.98 8.77 -2.61
CA ASN A 423 -4.68 9.96 -3.11
C ASN A 423 -5.94 10.25 -2.32
N ASN A 424 -6.81 9.25 -2.12
CA ASN A 424 -8.05 9.43 -1.36
C ASN A 424 -7.80 9.76 0.11
N LYS A 425 -6.81 9.10 0.75
CA LYS A 425 -6.53 9.32 2.18
C LYS A 425 -5.91 10.69 2.45
N LEU A 426 -5.06 11.17 1.54
CA LEU A 426 -4.33 12.43 1.68
C LEU A 426 -4.95 13.59 0.90
N GLY A 427 -6.07 13.37 0.19
CA GLY A 427 -6.73 14.38 -0.63
C GLY A 427 -5.89 14.87 -1.82
N LEU A 428 -5.06 13.98 -2.41
CA LEU A 428 -4.16 14.35 -3.52
C LEU A 428 -4.83 14.10 -4.88
N ASP A 429 -4.75 15.08 -5.78
CA ASP A 429 -5.18 14.96 -7.17
C ASP A 429 -4.00 14.57 -8.08
N LYS A 430 -3.53 13.32 -7.94
CA LYS A 430 -2.45 12.74 -8.74
C LYS A 430 -2.97 11.66 -9.68
N SER A 431 -2.30 11.47 -10.82
CA SER A 431 -2.67 10.42 -11.76
C SER A 431 -2.51 9.03 -11.14
N LEU A 432 -3.44 8.13 -11.44
CA LEU A 432 -3.34 6.72 -11.02
C LEU A 432 -2.18 5.97 -11.71
N ASN A 433 -1.63 6.55 -12.79
CA ASN A 433 -0.46 6.04 -13.49
C ASN A 433 0.86 6.34 -12.75
N ASP A 434 0.86 7.29 -11.80
CA ASP A 434 2.05 7.67 -11.04
C ASP A 434 2.33 6.66 -9.92
N ARG A 435 2.81 5.47 -10.28
CA ARG A 435 2.89 4.32 -9.38
C ARG A 435 4.14 4.30 -8.47
N VAL A 436 5.02 5.28 -8.56
CA VAL A 436 6.18 5.45 -7.64
C VAL A 436 5.87 6.50 -6.59
N LEU A 437 6.52 6.46 -5.42
CA LEU A 437 6.36 7.54 -4.45
C LEU A 437 6.94 8.84 -4.99
N SER A 438 6.43 9.97 -4.52
CA SER A 438 7.01 11.30 -4.75
C SER A 438 7.39 11.94 -3.40
N PRO A 439 8.32 12.92 -3.38
CA PRO A 439 8.67 13.65 -2.17
C PRO A 439 7.43 14.21 -1.44
N ASP A 440 6.48 14.76 -2.21
CA ASP A 440 5.23 15.30 -1.67
C ASP A 440 4.35 14.21 -1.03
N ASP A 441 4.35 12.97 -1.54
CA ASP A 441 3.60 11.88 -0.91
C ASP A 441 4.13 11.64 0.50
N ILE A 442 5.46 11.57 0.65
CA ILE A 442 6.11 11.30 1.95
C ILE A 442 5.84 12.45 2.93
N LEU A 443 5.92 13.69 2.46
CA LEU A 443 5.62 14.86 3.28
C LEU A 443 4.16 14.86 3.74
N ASN A 444 3.20 14.64 2.84
CA ASN A 444 1.77 14.61 3.18
C ASN A 444 1.41 13.43 4.10
N VAL A 445 2.09 12.29 3.96
CA VAL A 445 1.91 11.16 4.89
C VAL A 445 2.27 11.57 6.32
N LEU A 446 3.40 12.28 6.48
CA LEU A 446 3.82 12.80 7.78
C LEU A 446 2.91 13.92 8.29
N LYS A 447 2.38 14.79 7.41
CA LYS A 447 1.40 15.82 7.81
C LYS A 447 0.14 15.21 8.40
N TYR A 448 -0.45 14.21 7.73
CA TYR A 448 -1.62 13.54 8.27
C TYR A 448 -1.30 12.77 9.57
N LEU A 449 -0.10 12.18 9.69
CA LEU A 449 0.35 11.57 10.95
C LEU A 449 0.40 12.58 12.11
N MET A 450 0.82 13.82 11.83
CA MET A 450 0.81 14.93 12.79
C MET A 450 -0.60 15.40 13.11
N GLU A 451 -1.48 15.50 12.12
CA GLU A 451 -2.90 15.81 12.35
C GLU A 451 -3.55 14.80 13.30
N LEU A 452 -3.30 13.50 13.13
CA LEU A 452 -3.79 12.45 14.03
C LEU A 452 -3.30 12.66 15.46
N LYS A 453 -2.03 13.04 15.63
CA LYS A 453 -1.45 13.36 16.94
C LYS A 453 -2.15 14.56 17.59
N ASP A 454 -2.46 15.57 16.80
CA ASP A 454 -3.19 16.77 17.23
C ASP A 454 -4.70 16.51 17.43
N GLY A 455 -5.18 15.28 17.22
CA GLY A 455 -6.58 14.89 17.40
C GLY A 455 -7.49 15.20 16.20
N ARG A 456 -6.90 15.50 15.04
CA ARG A 456 -7.60 15.72 13.76
C ARG A 456 -7.49 14.46 12.87
N GLY A 457 -8.60 14.03 12.29
CA GLY A 457 -8.64 12.87 11.39
C GLY A 457 -8.98 11.54 12.08
N SER A 458 -8.88 10.45 11.33
CA SER A 458 -9.21 9.09 11.77
C SER A 458 -8.17 8.05 11.36
N ILE A 459 -8.02 7.02 12.20
CA ILE A 459 -7.21 5.83 11.94
C ILE A 459 -7.89 4.91 10.92
N ASP A 460 -7.12 4.03 10.30
CA ASP A 460 -7.62 3.07 9.31
C ASP A 460 -7.98 1.73 9.97
N ASP A 461 -9.07 1.10 9.50
CA ASP A 461 -9.41 -0.26 9.86
C ASP A 461 -8.59 -1.25 9.01
N ILE A 462 -7.59 -1.88 9.63
CA ILE A 462 -6.66 -2.81 8.96
C ILE A 462 -7.35 -4.11 8.53
N ASP A 463 -8.45 -4.48 9.17
CA ASP A 463 -9.15 -5.75 9.00
C ASP A 463 -10.24 -5.66 7.92
N HIS A 464 -10.69 -4.45 7.59
CA HIS A 464 -11.53 -4.17 6.44
C HIS A 464 -10.97 -4.81 5.14
N LEU A 465 -11.79 -5.56 4.39
CA LEU A 465 -11.33 -6.22 3.16
C LEU A 465 -10.94 -5.26 2.03
N GLY A 466 -11.32 -3.99 2.09
CA GLY A 466 -10.73 -2.95 1.24
C GLY A 466 -9.26 -2.68 1.55
N ASN A 467 -8.78 -3.07 2.72
CA ASN A 467 -7.40 -2.94 3.20
C ASN A 467 -6.62 -4.25 3.16
N ARG A 468 -7.25 -5.32 2.68
CA ARG A 468 -6.65 -6.65 2.49
C ARG A 468 -6.82 -7.12 1.05
N ARG A 469 -5.84 -7.86 0.55
CA ARG A 469 -5.89 -8.46 -0.79
C ARG A 469 -5.38 -9.88 -0.76
N VAL A 470 -5.91 -10.66 -1.70
CA VAL A 470 -5.53 -12.04 -1.96
C VAL A 470 -4.35 -12.05 -2.91
N LYS A 471 -3.21 -12.55 -2.44
CA LYS A 471 -2.10 -12.99 -3.27
C LYS A 471 -2.36 -14.41 -3.73
N SER A 472 -2.57 -14.54 -5.03
CA SER A 472 -2.77 -15.82 -5.69
C SER A 472 -1.44 -16.52 -5.99
N VAL A 473 -1.51 -17.79 -6.40
CA VAL A 473 -0.33 -18.63 -6.66
C VAL A 473 0.69 -18.01 -7.61
N GLY A 474 0.22 -17.38 -8.70
CA GLY A 474 1.09 -16.77 -9.70
C GLY A 474 1.93 -15.63 -9.12
N GLU A 475 1.32 -14.74 -8.34
CA GLU A 475 2.01 -13.61 -7.71
C GLU A 475 3.00 -14.07 -6.62
N LEU A 476 2.63 -15.11 -5.85
CA LEU A 476 3.52 -15.70 -4.85
C LEU A 476 4.79 -16.24 -5.51
N LEU A 477 4.65 -16.95 -6.64
CA LEU A 477 5.77 -17.51 -7.39
C LEU A 477 6.56 -16.43 -8.12
N GLU A 478 5.90 -15.40 -8.64
CA GLU A 478 6.54 -14.21 -9.21
C GLU A 478 7.54 -13.59 -8.24
N ASN A 479 7.13 -13.41 -6.98
CA ASN A 479 8.00 -12.86 -5.95
C ASN A 479 9.20 -13.78 -5.63
N GLN A 480 8.98 -15.10 -5.53
CA GLN A 480 10.09 -16.04 -5.30
C GLN A 480 11.10 -16.03 -6.46
N PHE A 481 10.60 -15.99 -7.69
CA PHE A 481 11.42 -15.93 -8.89
C PHE A 481 12.26 -14.65 -8.92
N ARG A 482 11.66 -13.51 -8.58
CA ARG A 482 12.30 -12.20 -8.47
C ARG A 482 13.43 -12.19 -7.44
N ILE A 483 13.19 -12.72 -6.24
CA ILE A 483 14.23 -12.85 -5.20
C ILE A 483 15.41 -13.69 -5.73
N GLY A 484 15.13 -14.74 -6.50
CA GLY A 484 16.15 -15.56 -7.16
C GLY A 484 16.96 -14.78 -8.20
N LEU A 485 16.30 -14.02 -9.07
CA LEU A 485 16.98 -13.21 -10.09
C LEU A 485 17.82 -12.09 -9.48
N VAL A 486 17.36 -11.42 -8.42
CA VAL A 486 18.16 -10.37 -7.73
C VAL A 486 19.43 -10.96 -7.10
N ARG A 487 19.37 -12.18 -6.55
CA ARG A 487 20.58 -12.88 -6.07
C ARG A 487 21.53 -13.20 -7.22
N MET A 488 20.99 -13.55 -8.38
CA MET A 488 21.77 -13.83 -9.58
C MET A 488 22.38 -12.55 -10.17
N GLU A 489 21.66 -11.42 -10.16
CA GLU A 489 22.13 -10.10 -10.63
C GLU A 489 23.46 -9.74 -9.97
N ARG A 490 23.54 -9.88 -8.65
CA ARG A 490 24.77 -9.61 -7.90
C ARG A 490 25.93 -10.49 -8.38
N ALA A 491 25.70 -11.79 -8.54
CA ALA A 491 26.72 -12.73 -8.99
C ALA A 491 27.17 -12.45 -10.45
N ILE A 492 26.24 -12.04 -11.32
CA ILE A 492 26.54 -11.66 -12.71
C ILE A 492 27.44 -10.42 -12.73
N LYS A 493 27.10 -9.38 -11.96
CA LYS A 493 27.92 -8.14 -11.87
C LYS A 493 29.34 -8.42 -11.38
N GLU A 494 29.49 -9.27 -10.37
CA GLU A 494 30.80 -9.70 -9.86
C GLU A 494 31.62 -10.44 -10.94
N ARG A 495 30.99 -11.36 -11.70
CA ARG A 495 31.64 -12.12 -12.78
C ARG A 495 32.05 -11.26 -13.98
N MET A 496 31.20 -10.31 -14.38
CA MET A 496 31.49 -9.36 -15.46
C MET A 496 32.74 -8.51 -15.18
N THR A 497 33.11 -8.33 -13.91
CA THR A 497 34.29 -7.55 -13.52
C THR A 497 35.57 -8.37 -13.53
N ALA A 498 35.47 -9.69 -13.30
CA ALA A 498 36.62 -10.56 -13.05
C ALA A 498 37.18 -11.28 -14.30
N GLN A 499 36.40 -11.43 -15.38
CA GLN A 499 36.78 -12.23 -16.55
C GLN A 499 37.31 -11.40 -17.73
N LYS A 500 38.15 -12.02 -18.57
CA LYS A 500 38.72 -11.40 -19.78
C LYS A 500 37.62 -11.14 -20.82
N LEU A 501 37.71 -9.96 -21.45
CA LEU A 501 36.61 -9.24 -22.08
C LEU A 501 36.10 -9.83 -23.41
N ASP A 502 36.94 -10.52 -24.19
CA ASP A 502 36.60 -10.84 -25.60
C ASP A 502 35.95 -12.23 -25.82
N SER A 503 36.15 -13.20 -24.92
CA SER A 503 35.66 -14.59 -25.09
C SER A 503 34.41 -14.91 -24.28
N LEU A 504 33.81 -13.92 -23.63
CA LEU A 504 32.71 -14.14 -22.68
C LEU A 504 31.42 -14.50 -23.42
N MET A 505 30.73 -15.54 -22.94
CA MET A 505 29.41 -15.98 -23.43
C MET A 505 28.34 -15.81 -22.33
N PRO A 506 27.06 -15.63 -22.68
CA PRO A 506 25.98 -15.51 -21.68
C PRO A 506 25.94 -16.65 -20.64
N ASN A 507 26.18 -17.90 -21.05
CA ASN A 507 26.18 -19.08 -20.16
C ASN A 507 27.28 -19.06 -19.09
N ASP A 508 28.38 -18.36 -19.31
CA ASP A 508 29.47 -18.22 -18.32
C ASP A 508 29.05 -17.29 -17.16
N LEU A 509 28.19 -16.32 -17.46
CA LEU A 509 27.68 -15.33 -16.50
C LEU A 509 26.50 -15.88 -15.69
N ILE A 510 25.58 -16.57 -16.36
CA ILE A 510 24.29 -16.95 -15.79
C ILE A 510 24.40 -18.29 -15.05
N ASN A 511 24.04 -18.27 -13.76
CA ASN A 511 23.86 -19.48 -12.97
C ASN A 511 22.42 -19.52 -12.44
N PRO A 512 21.54 -20.40 -12.97
CA PRO A 512 20.13 -20.46 -12.56
C PRO A 512 19.91 -21.18 -11.22
N LYS A 513 20.95 -21.77 -10.60
CA LYS A 513 20.82 -22.50 -9.32
C LYS A 513 20.12 -21.71 -8.20
N PRO A 514 20.40 -20.40 -7.96
CA PRO A 514 19.74 -19.63 -6.91
C PRO A 514 18.23 -19.48 -7.10
N VAL A 515 17.76 -19.41 -8.36
CA VAL A 515 16.34 -19.34 -8.69
C VAL A 515 15.70 -20.71 -8.47
N ASN A 516 16.33 -21.76 -9.01
CA ASN A 516 15.83 -23.13 -8.88
C ASN A 516 15.76 -23.61 -7.43
N SER A 517 16.71 -23.23 -6.57
CA SER A 517 16.68 -23.59 -5.15
C SER A 517 15.51 -22.95 -4.42
N LEU A 518 15.22 -21.67 -4.66
CA LEU A 518 14.08 -20.97 -4.07
C LEU A 518 12.74 -21.55 -4.54
N MET A 519 12.62 -21.89 -5.83
CA MET A 519 11.41 -22.54 -6.35
C MET A 519 11.17 -23.91 -5.70
N LYS A 520 12.23 -24.73 -5.59
CA LYS A 520 12.16 -26.02 -4.88
C LYS A 520 11.82 -25.85 -3.40
N GLU A 521 12.40 -24.86 -2.74
CA GLU A 521 12.12 -24.54 -1.34
C GLU A 521 10.66 -24.10 -1.15
N PHE A 522 10.14 -23.25 -2.03
CA PHE A 522 8.75 -22.80 -1.99
C PHE A 522 7.77 -23.98 -2.15
N PHE A 523 7.91 -24.78 -3.21
CA PHE A 523 7.01 -25.90 -3.43
C PHE A 523 7.16 -27.02 -2.39
N GLY A 524 8.35 -27.21 -1.83
CA GLY A 524 8.62 -28.28 -0.86
C GLY A 524 8.32 -27.94 0.60
N ARG A 525 8.71 -26.73 1.04
CA ARG A 525 8.76 -26.34 2.47
C ARG A 525 7.91 -25.13 2.84
N SER A 526 7.34 -24.40 1.86
CA SER A 526 6.49 -23.26 2.18
C SER A 526 5.24 -23.69 2.97
N GLN A 527 4.85 -22.87 3.95
CA GLN A 527 3.59 -23.04 4.68
C GLN A 527 2.35 -22.95 3.77
N LEU A 528 2.51 -22.27 2.62
CA LEU A 528 1.46 -22.11 1.62
C LEU A 528 1.36 -23.30 0.66
N SER A 529 2.41 -24.12 0.54
CA SER A 529 2.42 -25.34 -0.29
C SER A 529 2.09 -26.56 0.58
N GLN A 530 0.80 -26.87 0.65
CA GLN A 530 0.25 -27.90 1.54
C GLN A 530 -0.02 -29.20 0.79
N PHE A 531 0.01 -30.32 1.50
CA PHE A 531 -0.50 -31.58 0.96
C PHE A 531 -2.00 -31.43 0.69
N MET A 532 -2.46 -31.87 -0.48
CA MET A 532 -3.87 -31.74 -0.83
C MET A 532 -4.73 -32.67 0.03
N ASP A 533 -5.83 -32.14 0.57
CA ASP A 533 -6.82 -32.96 1.27
C ASP A 533 -7.64 -33.74 0.24
N GLN A 534 -7.43 -35.06 0.19
CA GLN A 534 -8.03 -35.98 -0.80
C GLN A 534 -9.07 -36.92 -0.17
N THR A 535 -9.63 -36.57 0.98
CA THR A 535 -10.62 -37.42 1.67
C THR A 535 -11.91 -37.58 0.87
N ASN A 536 -12.36 -36.51 0.21
CA ASN A 536 -13.50 -36.49 -0.70
C ASN A 536 -13.42 -35.26 -1.64
N PRO A 537 -14.21 -35.23 -2.73
CA PRO A 537 -14.16 -34.12 -3.69
C PRO A 537 -14.47 -32.74 -3.10
N LEU A 538 -15.30 -32.66 -2.05
CA LEU A 538 -15.61 -31.39 -1.39
C LEU A 538 -14.36 -30.86 -0.67
N SER A 539 -13.64 -31.70 0.07
CA SER A 539 -12.39 -31.35 0.75
C SER A 539 -11.32 -30.84 -0.22
N GLU A 540 -11.24 -31.40 -1.43
CA GLU A 540 -10.32 -30.90 -2.46
C GLU A 540 -10.68 -29.49 -2.91
N VAL A 541 -11.98 -29.25 -3.18
CA VAL A 541 -12.47 -27.96 -3.68
C VAL A 541 -12.34 -26.88 -2.61
N THR A 542 -12.67 -27.18 -1.35
CA THR A 542 -12.55 -26.22 -0.25
C THR A 542 -11.10 -25.87 0.03
N HIS A 543 -10.18 -26.84 0.00
CA HIS A 543 -8.76 -26.58 0.18
C HIS A 543 -8.21 -25.64 -0.91
N LYS A 544 -8.61 -25.83 -2.18
CA LYS A 544 -8.17 -24.96 -3.29
C LYS A 544 -8.73 -23.52 -3.20
N ARG A 545 -9.88 -23.34 -2.53
CA ARG A 545 -10.54 -22.04 -2.26
C ARG A 545 -10.17 -21.42 -0.91
N ARG A 546 -9.24 -22.02 -0.18
CA ARG A 546 -8.78 -21.56 1.13
C ARG A 546 -7.94 -20.29 0.99
N LEU A 547 -8.14 -19.38 1.93
CA LEU A 547 -7.36 -18.17 2.16
C LEU A 547 -6.58 -18.33 3.47
N SER A 548 -5.31 -17.95 3.46
CA SER A 548 -4.44 -17.97 4.64
C SER A 548 -3.89 -16.58 4.94
N ALA A 549 -4.13 -16.05 6.13
CA ALA A 549 -3.44 -14.86 6.64
C ALA A 549 -1.98 -15.16 7.07
N LEU A 550 -1.63 -16.44 7.18
CA LEU A 550 -0.30 -16.92 7.54
C LEU A 550 0.64 -16.93 6.33
N GLY A 551 1.94 -16.88 6.60
CA GLY A 551 3.00 -17.04 5.61
C GLY A 551 3.91 -15.82 5.47
N PRO A 552 4.87 -15.84 4.54
CA PRO A 552 5.82 -14.74 4.35
C PRO A 552 5.09 -13.44 3.99
N GLY A 553 5.38 -12.36 4.69
CA GLY A 553 4.69 -11.06 4.52
C GLY A 553 3.30 -10.96 5.17
N GLY A 554 2.75 -12.08 5.64
CA GLY A 554 1.50 -12.14 6.40
C GLY A 554 1.75 -12.12 7.92
N LEU A 555 0.83 -12.71 8.66
CA LEU A 555 0.88 -12.82 10.12
C LEU A 555 1.53 -14.12 10.56
N THR A 556 2.06 -14.13 11.78
CA THR A 556 2.40 -15.37 12.48
C THR A 556 1.34 -15.65 13.54
N ARG A 557 1.21 -16.91 13.95
CA ARG A 557 0.19 -17.33 14.92
C ARG A 557 0.30 -16.59 16.24
N GLU A 558 1.53 -16.32 16.68
CA GLU A 558 1.84 -15.67 17.96
C GLU A 558 1.58 -14.16 17.92
N ARG A 559 1.62 -13.56 16.72
CA ARG A 559 1.40 -12.12 16.52
C ARG A 559 -0.05 -11.77 16.19
N ALA A 560 -0.85 -12.77 15.84
CA ALA A 560 -2.24 -12.56 15.49
C ALA A 560 -3.10 -12.39 16.76
N GLY A 561 -3.46 -11.14 17.03
CA GLY A 561 -4.38 -10.77 18.10
C GLY A 561 -5.83 -11.19 17.83
N PHE A 562 -6.72 -10.79 18.74
CA PHE A 562 -8.15 -11.07 18.63
C PHE A 562 -8.80 -10.39 17.42
N GLU A 563 -8.50 -9.10 17.19
CA GLU A 563 -9.11 -8.27 16.13
C GLU A 563 -9.03 -8.95 14.75
N VAL A 564 -7.85 -9.47 14.38
CA VAL A 564 -7.63 -10.13 13.08
C VAL A 564 -8.35 -11.49 12.93
N ARG A 565 -8.71 -12.13 14.05
CA ARG A 565 -9.39 -13.44 14.03
C ARG A 565 -10.90 -13.31 13.97
N ASP A 566 -11.42 -12.13 14.30
CA ASP A 566 -12.85 -11.89 14.37
C ASP A 566 -13.49 -11.78 12.97
N VAL A 567 -14.81 -11.91 12.93
CA VAL A 567 -15.58 -11.75 11.70
C VAL A 567 -15.86 -10.27 11.48
N HIS A 568 -15.30 -9.72 10.40
CA HIS A 568 -15.52 -8.34 10.01
C HIS A 568 -16.77 -8.22 9.10
N PRO A 569 -17.61 -7.16 9.20
CA PRO A 569 -18.80 -6.98 8.35
C PRO A 569 -18.53 -7.12 6.85
N THR A 570 -17.39 -6.63 6.36
CA THR A 570 -17.00 -6.76 4.94
C THR A 570 -16.76 -8.18 4.45
N HIS A 571 -16.65 -9.17 5.35
CA HIS A 571 -16.59 -10.58 4.97
C HIS A 571 -17.88 -11.03 4.26
N TYR A 572 -19.00 -10.31 4.45
CA TYR A 572 -20.28 -10.62 3.82
C TYR A 572 -20.14 -10.83 2.31
N GLY A 573 -20.56 -12.01 1.82
CA GLY A 573 -20.49 -12.37 0.40
C GLY A 573 -19.09 -12.74 -0.13
N ARG A 574 -18.04 -12.51 0.67
CA ARG A 574 -16.63 -12.59 0.23
C ARG A 574 -15.87 -13.72 0.91
N ILE A 575 -15.93 -13.76 2.24
CA ILE A 575 -15.29 -14.77 3.08
C ILE A 575 -16.37 -15.42 3.93
N CYS A 576 -16.40 -16.75 3.93
CA CYS A 576 -17.37 -17.48 4.72
C CYS A 576 -17.11 -17.26 6.22
N PRO A 577 -18.11 -16.77 6.98
CA PRO A 577 -17.94 -16.54 8.42
C PRO A 577 -17.98 -17.84 9.23
N ILE A 578 -18.34 -18.97 8.61
CA ILE A 578 -18.56 -20.26 9.27
C ILE A 578 -17.37 -21.21 9.03
N GLU A 579 -16.89 -21.30 7.78
CA GLU A 579 -15.85 -22.28 7.41
C GLU A 579 -14.44 -21.76 7.73
N THR A 580 -14.03 -21.97 8.98
CA THR A 580 -12.66 -21.80 9.51
C THR A 580 -12.29 -23.02 10.35
N PRO A 581 -11.02 -23.48 10.36
CA PRO A 581 -10.60 -24.50 11.31
C PRO A 581 -10.69 -23.97 12.75
N GLU A 582 -11.13 -24.82 13.66
CA GLU A 582 -11.09 -24.53 15.09
C GLU A 582 -9.65 -24.57 15.64
N GLY A 583 -9.46 -24.07 16.86
CA GLY A 583 -8.17 -24.09 17.56
C GLY A 583 -7.22 -22.97 17.12
N PRO A 584 -5.88 -23.19 17.09
CA PRO A 584 -4.90 -22.12 16.93
C PRO A 584 -5.00 -21.31 15.63
N ASN A 585 -5.62 -21.87 14.59
CA ASN A 585 -5.76 -21.25 13.27
C ASN A 585 -7.11 -20.56 13.04
N ILE A 586 -8.00 -20.53 14.04
CA ILE A 586 -9.31 -19.88 13.92
C ILE A 586 -9.16 -18.42 13.46
N GLY A 587 -9.93 -18.05 12.42
CA GLY A 587 -9.91 -16.72 11.81
C GLY A 587 -8.67 -16.40 10.95
N LEU A 588 -7.60 -17.20 11.03
CA LEU A 588 -6.38 -17.03 10.24
C LEU A 588 -6.41 -17.82 8.94
N ILE A 589 -7.25 -18.84 8.89
CA ILE A 589 -7.56 -19.62 7.69
C ILE A 589 -9.05 -19.47 7.46
N ALA A 590 -9.41 -18.98 6.28
CA ALA A 590 -10.80 -18.79 5.91
C ALA A 590 -11.07 -19.37 4.52
N SER A 591 -12.33 -19.43 4.12
CA SER A 591 -12.73 -19.96 2.82
C SER A 591 -13.47 -18.89 2.03
N LEU A 592 -13.19 -18.80 0.72
CA LEU A 592 -13.95 -17.92 -0.16
C LEU A 592 -15.42 -18.34 -0.19
N SER A 593 -16.32 -17.35 -0.12
CA SER A 593 -17.75 -17.59 -0.28
C SER A 593 -18.10 -18.10 -1.69
N SER A 594 -19.30 -18.64 -1.85
CA SER A 594 -19.71 -19.39 -3.05
C SER A 594 -19.64 -18.60 -4.35
N TYR A 595 -20.03 -17.33 -4.30
CA TYR A 595 -20.07 -16.44 -5.47
C TYR A 595 -18.90 -15.45 -5.50
N ALA A 596 -18.07 -15.43 -4.46
CA ALA A 596 -16.93 -14.55 -4.35
C ALA A 596 -15.92 -14.80 -5.48
N ARG A 597 -15.42 -13.70 -6.05
CA ARG A 597 -14.33 -13.69 -7.04
C ARG A 597 -13.19 -12.81 -6.55
N VAL A 598 -12.03 -13.00 -7.15
CA VAL A 598 -10.86 -12.17 -6.90
C VAL A 598 -10.58 -11.40 -8.18
N ASN A 599 -10.62 -10.07 -8.11
CA ASN A 599 -10.36 -9.21 -9.26
C ASN A 599 -8.86 -9.14 -9.58
N GLU A 600 -8.49 -8.39 -10.62
CA GLU A 600 -7.10 -8.35 -11.10
C GLU A 600 -6.11 -7.71 -10.11
N TYR A 601 -6.62 -6.86 -9.22
CA TYR A 601 -5.83 -6.23 -8.16
C TYR A 601 -5.74 -7.10 -6.90
N GLY A 602 -6.44 -8.23 -6.86
CA GLY A 602 -6.46 -9.15 -5.72
C GLY A 602 -7.52 -8.84 -4.66
N PHE A 603 -8.45 -7.92 -4.90
CA PHE A 603 -9.57 -7.69 -3.98
C PHE A 603 -10.67 -8.70 -4.20
N ILE A 604 -11.34 -9.07 -3.11
CA ILE A 604 -12.47 -9.99 -3.16
C ILE A 604 -13.73 -9.17 -3.46
N GLU A 605 -14.43 -9.58 -4.51
CA GLU A 605 -15.68 -8.98 -4.95
C GLU A 605 -16.82 -9.98 -4.85
N THR A 606 -18.03 -9.47 -4.61
CA THR A 606 -19.25 -10.27 -4.52
C THR A 606 -20.33 -9.66 -5.41
N PRO A 607 -21.16 -10.49 -6.05
CA PRO A 607 -22.18 -10.00 -6.98
C PRO A 607 -23.43 -9.47 -6.26
N TYR A 608 -23.98 -8.38 -6.80
CA TYR A 608 -25.25 -7.77 -6.39
C TYR A 608 -26.11 -7.44 -7.60
N ARG A 609 -27.43 -7.46 -7.45
CA ARG A 609 -28.39 -7.02 -8.48
C ARG A 609 -28.68 -5.54 -8.32
N LYS A 610 -28.71 -4.80 -9.42
CA LYS A 610 -29.09 -3.38 -9.41
C LYS A 610 -30.57 -3.19 -9.13
N VAL A 611 -30.87 -2.19 -8.31
CA VAL A 611 -32.23 -1.68 -8.09
C VAL A 611 -32.35 -0.33 -8.80
N LYS A 612 -33.35 -0.18 -9.68
CA LYS A 612 -33.61 1.06 -10.41
C LYS A 612 -34.87 1.71 -9.85
N VAL A 613 -34.79 2.97 -9.47
CA VAL A 613 -35.96 3.75 -9.05
C VAL A 613 -36.73 4.18 -10.30
N THR A 614 -37.99 3.79 -10.39
CA THR A 614 -38.91 4.15 -11.46
C THR A 614 -40.11 4.92 -10.90
N GLU A 615 -40.96 5.48 -11.76
CA GLU A 615 -42.21 6.14 -11.34
C GLU A 615 -43.13 5.21 -10.52
N ASN A 616 -43.05 3.90 -10.74
CA ASN A 616 -43.86 2.88 -10.06
C ASN A 616 -43.23 2.35 -8.77
N GLY A 617 -42.01 2.77 -8.43
CA GLY A 617 -41.24 2.30 -7.27
C GLY A 617 -39.87 1.72 -7.64
N ALA A 618 -39.25 1.03 -6.67
CA ALA A 618 -37.92 0.45 -6.80
C ALA A 618 -37.95 -0.94 -7.47
N GLU A 619 -37.52 -1.00 -8.72
CA GLU A 619 -37.50 -2.20 -9.57
C GLU A 619 -36.18 -2.97 -9.38
N VAL A 620 -36.28 -4.26 -9.07
CA VAL A 620 -35.12 -5.15 -8.93
C VAL A 620 -34.79 -5.79 -10.28
N THR A 621 -33.70 -5.33 -10.90
CA THR A 621 -33.28 -5.77 -12.24
C THR A 621 -32.55 -7.13 -12.23
N ASP A 622 -32.37 -7.74 -13.39
CA ASP A 622 -31.51 -8.93 -13.56
C ASP A 622 -30.03 -8.54 -13.87
N GLU A 623 -29.70 -7.24 -13.91
CA GLU A 623 -28.32 -6.75 -14.10
C GLU A 623 -27.50 -6.99 -12.82
N VAL A 624 -26.33 -7.62 -12.97
CA VAL A 624 -25.45 -7.99 -11.84
C VAL A 624 -24.11 -7.28 -11.95
N ASP A 625 -23.76 -6.55 -10.89
CA ASP A 625 -22.45 -5.91 -10.72
C ASP A 625 -21.67 -6.62 -9.60
N PHE A 626 -20.36 -6.76 -9.78
CA PHE A 626 -19.46 -7.26 -8.74
C PHE A 626 -18.85 -6.07 -8.01
N LEU A 627 -19.05 -6.00 -6.69
CA LEU A 627 -18.57 -4.88 -5.87
C LEU A 627 -17.47 -5.35 -4.92
N THR A 628 -16.39 -4.60 -4.86
CA THR A 628 -15.37 -4.71 -3.80
C THR A 628 -15.91 -4.16 -2.49
N ALA A 629 -15.23 -4.48 -1.37
CA ALA A 629 -15.63 -3.97 -0.06
C ALA A 629 -15.62 -2.44 0.01
N MET A 630 -14.71 -1.77 -0.71
CA MET A 630 -14.61 -0.30 -0.75
C MET A 630 -15.75 0.35 -1.54
N GLU A 631 -16.25 -0.33 -2.57
CA GLU A 631 -17.37 0.16 -3.38
C GLU A 631 -18.69 -0.06 -2.66
N GLU A 632 -18.85 -1.20 -1.97
CA GLU A 632 -20.04 -1.55 -1.19
C GLU A 632 -20.39 -0.49 -0.13
N GLU A 633 -19.41 0.12 0.54
CA GLU A 633 -19.66 1.10 1.62
C GLU A 633 -20.48 2.32 1.18
N LYS A 634 -20.48 2.63 -0.12
CA LYS A 634 -21.18 3.80 -0.69
C LYS A 634 -22.67 3.52 -0.93
N TYR A 635 -23.06 2.26 -1.02
CA TYR A 635 -24.37 1.85 -1.46
C TYR A 635 -25.22 1.29 -0.32
N VAL A 636 -26.53 1.33 -0.52
CA VAL A 636 -27.53 0.74 0.39
C VAL A 636 -27.99 -0.59 -0.18
N ILE A 637 -27.69 -1.69 0.52
CA ILE A 637 -27.88 -3.04 -0.02
C ILE A 637 -28.95 -3.81 0.76
N ALA A 638 -30.00 -4.23 0.07
CA ALA A 638 -31.05 -5.08 0.60
C ALA A 638 -30.64 -6.56 0.67
N GLN A 639 -31.27 -7.28 1.61
CA GLN A 639 -31.05 -8.71 1.80
C GLN A 639 -31.70 -9.55 0.69
N ALA A 640 -31.15 -10.73 0.42
CA ALA A 640 -31.62 -11.62 -0.66
C ALA A 640 -33.07 -12.12 -0.48
N ASN A 641 -33.59 -12.07 0.75
CA ASN A 641 -34.94 -12.50 1.11
C ASN A 641 -35.97 -11.37 1.10
N ALA A 642 -35.61 -10.15 0.71
CA ALA A 642 -36.58 -9.06 0.57
C ALA A 642 -37.70 -9.48 -0.41
N GLU A 643 -38.95 -9.27 -0.02
CA GLU A 643 -40.10 -9.67 -0.85
C GLU A 643 -40.21 -8.79 -2.10
N ILE A 644 -40.23 -9.44 -3.26
CA ILE A 644 -40.41 -8.82 -4.58
C ILE A 644 -41.79 -9.22 -5.11
N ASP A 645 -42.52 -8.27 -5.67
CA ASP A 645 -43.83 -8.53 -6.28
C ASP A 645 -43.70 -9.24 -7.65
N LYS A 646 -44.84 -9.50 -8.31
CA LYS A 646 -44.86 -10.17 -9.63
C LYS A 646 -44.27 -9.32 -10.76
N ASN A 647 -44.21 -8.01 -10.57
CA ASN A 647 -43.74 -7.04 -11.55
C ASN A 647 -42.25 -6.70 -11.36
N GLY A 648 -41.62 -7.20 -10.29
CA GLY A 648 -40.20 -6.99 -10.00
C GLY A 648 -39.91 -5.89 -8.98
N TYR A 649 -40.92 -5.33 -8.32
CA TYR A 649 -40.77 -4.23 -7.35
C TYR A 649 -40.66 -4.71 -5.91
N LEU A 650 -39.93 -3.97 -5.09
CA LEU A 650 -39.88 -4.20 -3.65
C LEU A 650 -41.25 -3.93 -3.00
N LYS A 651 -41.76 -4.91 -2.25
CA LYS A 651 -43.16 -4.93 -1.81
C LYS A 651 -43.46 -4.11 -0.54
N HIS A 652 -42.51 -4.00 0.38
CA HIS A 652 -42.73 -3.36 1.69
C HIS A 652 -42.32 -1.88 1.68
N GLU A 653 -42.98 -1.06 2.51
CA GLU A 653 -42.68 0.37 2.66
C GLU A 653 -41.32 0.63 3.32
N LEU A 654 -40.88 -0.26 4.21
CA LEU A 654 -39.57 -0.20 4.85
C LEU A 654 -38.85 -1.52 4.62
N ILE A 655 -37.65 -1.43 4.07
CA ILE A 655 -36.82 -2.57 3.70
C ILE A 655 -35.61 -2.63 4.65
N PRO A 656 -35.33 -3.78 5.28
CA PRO A 656 -34.09 -3.97 6.04
C PRO A 656 -32.91 -4.03 5.08
N VAL A 657 -31.94 -3.14 5.28
CA VAL A 657 -30.76 -2.99 4.43
C VAL A 657 -29.49 -2.93 5.27
N ARG A 658 -28.36 -3.18 4.62
CA ARG A 658 -27.03 -2.92 5.17
C ARG A 658 -26.48 -1.62 4.57
N ARG A 659 -25.95 -0.75 5.42
CA ARG A 659 -25.25 0.48 5.03
C ARG A 659 -24.00 0.65 5.89
N SER A 660 -22.84 0.67 5.26
CA SER A 660 -21.53 0.84 5.94
C SER A 660 -21.32 -0.10 7.14
N GLY A 661 -21.78 -1.35 7.02
CA GLY A 661 -21.66 -2.38 8.07
C GLY A 661 -22.80 -2.43 9.09
N GLU A 662 -23.68 -1.44 9.13
CA GLU A 662 -24.83 -1.39 10.05
C GLU A 662 -26.13 -1.82 9.35
N THR A 663 -27.07 -2.36 10.13
CA THR A 663 -28.41 -2.73 9.63
C THR A 663 -29.40 -1.63 9.97
N VAL A 664 -30.04 -1.06 8.95
CA VAL A 664 -31.02 0.02 9.07
C VAL A 664 -32.27 -0.30 8.25
N MET A 665 -33.37 0.41 8.52
CA MET A 665 -34.61 0.31 7.73
C MET A 665 -34.70 1.56 6.83
N VAL A 666 -34.91 1.37 5.54
CA VAL A 666 -35.00 2.47 4.55
C VAL A 666 -36.22 2.31 3.65
N TYR A 667 -36.60 3.36 2.95
CA TYR A 667 -37.63 3.26 1.92
C TYR A 667 -37.09 2.54 0.66
N PRO A 668 -37.93 1.85 -0.12
CA PRO A 668 -37.53 1.16 -1.35
C PRO A 668 -36.70 2.00 -2.31
N ASN A 669 -37.02 3.30 -2.43
CA ASN A 669 -36.34 4.22 -3.36
C ASN A 669 -34.91 4.59 -2.93
N GLU A 670 -34.52 4.28 -1.68
CA GLU A 670 -33.15 4.47 -1.19
C GLU A 670 -32.29 3.21 -1.39
N VAL A 671 -32.87 2.10 -1.87
CA VAL A 671 -32.14 0.84 -2.10
C VAL A 671 -31.44 0.90 -3.44
N ASP A 672 -30.11 0.76 -3.44
CA ASP A 672 -29.29 0.76 -4.66
C ASP A 672 -29.11 -0.66 -5.22
N TYR A 673 -28.94 -1.63 -4.34
CA TYR A 673 -28.61 -3.02 -4.69
C TYR A 673 -29.35 -4.03 -3.82
N ILE A 674 -29.43 -5.27 -4.30
CA ILE A 674 -29.89 -6.42 -3.51
C ILE A 674 -28.98 -7.62 -3.75
N ASP A 675 -28.77 -8.43 -2.70
CA ASP A 675 -28.05 -9.69 -2.77
C ASP A 675 -28.57 -10.62 -3.89
N VAL A 676 -27.69 -11.33 -4.62
CA VAL A 676 -28.11 -12.23 -5.71
C VAL A 676 -28.70 -13.55 -5.22
N SER A 677 -28.30 -13.99 -4.03
CA SER A 677 -28.69 -15.28 -3.47
C SER A 677 -28.40 -15.34 -1.97
N PRO A 678 -29.24 -15.99 -1.15
CA PRO A 678 -28.90 -16.28 0.25
C PRO A 678 -27.61 -17.10 0.39
N MET A 679 -27.27 -17.91 -0.62
CA MET A 679 -26.06 -18.74 -0.64
C MET A 679 -24.78 -17.92 -0.86
N GLN A 680 -24.87 -16.64 -1.19
CA GLN A 680 -23.67 -15.82 -1.40
C GLN A 680 -22.86 -15.60 -0.14
N LEU A 681 -23.49 -15.66 1.04
CA LEU A 681 -22.82 -15.46 2.33
C LEU A 681 -21.83 -16.57 2.66
N VAL A 682 -22.15 -17.80 2.28
CA VAL A 682 -21.47 -19.02 2.73
C VAL A 682 -20.54 -19.60 1.66
N SER A 683 -19.57 -20.40 2.09
CA SER A 683 -18.66 -21.14 1.21
C SER A 683 -19.36 -22.31 0.53
N VAL A 684 -18.61 -23.11 -0.24
CA VAL A 684 -19.14 -24.25 -1.00
C VAL A 684 -19.53 -25.42 -0.09
N ALA A 685 -18.89 -25.56 1.07
CA ALA A 685 -19.14 -26.67 2.00
C ALA A 685 -20.30 -26.43 2.96
N THR A 686 -20.63 -25.17 3.22
CA THR A 686 -21.70 -24.74 4.12
C THR A 686 -22.94 -24.44 3.29
#